data_AF-A0AA40S4Y3-F1
#
_entry.id   AF-A0AA40S4Y3-F1
#
_cell.length_a   1.000
_cell.length_b   1.000
_cell.length_c   1.000
_cell.angle_alpha   90.00
_cell.angle_beta   90.00
_cell.angle_gamma   90.00
#
_symmetry.space_group_name_H-M   'P 1'
#
loop_
_entity.id
_entity.type
_entity.pdbx_description
1 polymer ?
#
loop_
_entity_poly.entity_id
_entity_poly.type
_entity_poly.pdbx_seq_one_letter_code
_entity_poly.pdbx_strand_id
1 'polypeptide(L)'
;MQALDATMEAALRGGRTPSAAEFGGIAAVLASADGVARSHFAPEYMALVLDEADLGDPGVQAFSRDVVERLDSDIGINSLVDVVAERPPLPEAVEATWFGRWLELARDRRAATSARTAALRGALLTKRQSARRSLRLAAFIAECVVDDEPAFLAHAARIAGLLHAESPNEALVEFLTDLLDVADAADEASFELGMERVGRALQAASGHDVLARLREARARFDASAAGREARADARVLSLATGLLDDFFEERVGGWTERLEELRREAFAYSAYSVQAEDFLNGAKEAEVSAWASLAVRLGSLAPSLDEPAWWNATHIIENELLVVYSANRTLFRRSDDGGLEWLVRPRIEDYYARHRGQLYALRGWLKARGASELGAAAAELIARTDAALGRGDDPHPRGATAVSPTVAAVLEQGKESYELQERFLRDVIADVNYVEFKQMTPPVMEAVQAVLHAFEGLPYFDDPNVRVFVRAVVVKTLLFLKSRMDPSPGVDPTVSYLFIREGEPNPLEKFLQRDFMSFLQTSMLGSVDEVRGIAAGRADVMHYFEGIRFVTEIKREEKDASFENLIASYGAQTTLYQNTNIPIGILMVLDLTTRDGLSGHFRTLYRTEVGDLLRNGTTRGVLVVKVPARRVDPSTATAEAVRRISKARTAARRAGKPAAKAKVPRSGKAMMAVATRPTPTRGRRKVDPTSNEDT
;
A
#
# COMPACT_ATOMS: atom_id res chain seq x y z
N MET A 1 -29.39 -21.77 43.59
CA MET A 1 -28.41 -21.68 42.50
C MET A 1 -28.65 -22.70 41.39
N GLN A 2 -28.67 -24.02 41.65
CA GLN A 2 -28.89 -25.06 40.62
C GLN A 2 -30.05 -24.81 39.65
N ALA A 3 -31.19 -24.30 40.15
CA ALA A 3 -32.33 -23.95 39.30
C ALA A 3 -32.07 -22.73 38.39
N LEU A 4 -31.32 -21.72 38.87
CA LEU A 4 -30.93 -20.55 38.07
C LEU A 4 -29.92 -20.98 36.99
N ASP A 5 -28.92 -21.79 37.35
CA ASP A 5 -27.91 -22.28 36.41
C ASP A 5 -28.55 -23.13 35.30
N ALA A 6 -29.53 -23.97 35.63
CA ALA A 6 -30.28 -24.75 34.64
C ALA A 6 -31.05 -23.85 33.65
N THR A 7 -31.63 -22.74 34.13
CA THR A 7 -32.28 -21.74 33.27
C THR A 7 -31.27 -21.05 32.36
N MET A 8 -30.11 -20.66 32.89
CA MET A 8 -29.03 -20.05 32.12
C MET A 8 -28.52 -21.00 31.03
N GLU A 9 -28.25 -22.25 31.38
CA GLU A 9 -27.82 -23.29 30.44
C GLU A 9 -28.85 -23.50 29.31
N ALA A 10 -30.13 -23.55 29.65
CA ALA A 10 -31.21 -23.70 28.66
C ALA A 10 -31.31 -22.49 27.71
N ALA A 11 -31.07 -21.27 28.18
CA ALA A 11 -31.04 -20.08 27.35
C ALA A 11 -29.87 -20.10 26.36
N LEU A 12 -28.65 -20.37 26.86
CA LEU A 12 -27.43 -20.39 26.06
C LEU A 12 -27.43 -21.53 25.03
N ARG A 13 -27.87 -22.75 25.41
CA ARG A 13 -28.01 -23.87 24.46
C ARG A 13 -29.01 -23.58 23.34
N GLY A 14 -30.00 -22.73 23.60
CA GLY A 14 -30.96 -22.26 22.62
C GLY A 14 -30.45 -21.14 21.70
N GLY A 15 -29.20 -20.67 21.89
CA GLY A 15 -28.64 -19.53 21.16
C GLY A 15 -29.34 -18.20 21.47
N ARG A 16 -30.00 -18.09 22.63
CA ARG A 16 -30.72 -16.88 23.06
C ARG A 16 -29.88 -16.12 24.08
N THR A 17 -29.92 -14.78 24.00
CA THR A 17 -29.37 -13.91 25.04
C THR A 17 -30.25 -13.99 26.30
N PRO A 18 -29.71 -14.42 27.45
CA PRO A 18 -30.45 -14.48 28.72
C PRO A 18 -30.91 -13.08 29.16
N SER A 19 -32.06 -12.99 29.86
CA SER A 19 -32.58 -11.73 30.40
C SER A 19 -32.98 -11.86 31.87
N ALA A 20 -32.87 -10.78 32.65
CA ALA A 20 -33.15 -10.81 34.09
C ALA A 20 -34.58 -11.27 34.40
N ALA A 21 -35.53 -11.02 33.49
CA ALA A 21 -36.92 -11.47 33.62
C ALA A 21 -37.03 -13.01 33.76
N GLU A 22 -36.15 -13.78 33.13
CA GLU A 22 -36.12 -15.25 33.21
C GLU A 22 -35.66 -15.77 34.59
N PHE A 23 -35.04 -14.90 35.40
CA PHE A 23 -34.49 -15.22 36.71
C PHE A 23 -35.27 -14.57 37.87
N GLY A 24 -36.48 -14.07 37.61
CA GLY A 24 -37.31 -13.38 38.61
C GLY A 24 -37.01 -11.87 38.73
N GLY A 25 -36.34 -11.29 37.73
CA GLY A 25 -35.95 -9.88 37.67
C GLY A 25 -34.58 -9.60 38.27
N ILE A 26 -34.06 -8.39 38.03
CA ILE A 26 -32.73 -7.96 38.51
C ILE A 26 -32.59 -8.15 40.02
N ALA A 27 -33.60 -7.77 40.81
CA ALA A 27 -33.55 -7.90 42.27
C ALA A 27 -33.30 -9.35 42.74
N ALA A 28 -33.84 -10.36 42.05
CA ALA A 28 -33.64 -11.76 42.39
C ALA A 28 -32.21 -12.24 42.08
N VAL A 29 -31.62 -11.74 40.99
CA VAL A 29 -30.21 -11.98 40.64
C VAL A 29 -29.29 -11.32 41.66
N LEU A 30 -29.53 -10.05 42.00
CA LEU A 30 -28.73 -9.30 42.99
C LEU A 30 -28.74 -9.98 44.37
N ALA A 31 -29.90 -10.49 44.81
CA ALA A 31 -30.04 -11.23 46.07
C ALA A 31 -29.26 -12.55 46.11
N SER A 32 -28.82 -13.05 44.95
CA SER A 32 -28.13 -14.34 44.79
C SER A 32 -26.62 -14.19 44.59
N ALA A 33 -26.01 -13.05 44.95
CA ALA A 33 -24.58 -12.74 44.73
C ALA A 33 -23.62 -13.90 45.09
N ASP A 34 -23.78 -14.49 46.27
CA ASP A 34 -22.94 -15.61 46.73
C ASP A 34 -23.07 -16.87 45.88
N GLY A 35 -24.27 -17.14 45.37
CA GLY A 35 -24.53 -18.26 44.48
C GLY A 35 -23.97 -17.99 43.09
N VAL A 36 -24.13 -16.76 42.59
CA VAL A 36 -23.61 -16.31 41.30
C VAL A 36 -22.10 -16.40 41.27
N ALA A 37 -21.41 -15.92 42.31
CA ALA A 37 -19.94 -15.93 42.36
C ALA A 37 -19.33 -17.35 42.27
N ARG A 38 -20.07 -18.37 42.70
CA ARG A 38 -19.65 -19.79 42.64
C ARG A 38 -20.20 -20.54 41.43
N SER A 39 -21.00 -19.87 40.60
CA SER A 39 -21.58 -20.46 39.40
C SER A 39 -20.56 -20.50 38.27
N HIS A 40 -20.65 -21.52 37.43
CA HIS A 40 -19.90 -21.57 36.17
C HIS A 40 -20.35 -20.48 35.20
N PHE A 41 -21.55 -19.92 35.40
CA PHE A 41 -22.13 -18.85 34.61
C PHE A 41 -22.00 -17.46 35.26
N ALA A 42 -21.08 -17.30 36.22
CA ALA A 42 -20.85 -16.00 36.86
C ALA A 42 -20.61 -14.85 35.86
N PRO A 43 -19.82 -15.04 34.76
CA PRO A 43 -19.64 -14.01 33.74
C PRO A 43 -20.94 -13.61 33.05
N GLU A 44 -21.81 -14.56 32.73
CA GLU A 44 -23.09 -14.33 32.05
C GLU A 44 -24.10 -13.63 32.96
N TYR A 45 -24.14 -13.99 34.26
CA TYR A 45 -24.93 -13.24 35.23
C TYR A 45 -24.41 -11.82 35.42
N MET A 46 -23.09 -11.62 35.43
CA MET A 46 -22.52 -10.28 35.50
C MET A 46 -22.86 -9.49 34.24
N ALA A 47 -22.69 -10.06 33.04
CA ALA A 47 -23.05 -9.44 31.77
C ALA A 47 -24.52 -9.00 31.77
N LEU A 48 -25.43 -9.88 32.20
CA LEU A 48 -26.86 -9.57 32.34
C LEU A 48 -27.12 -8.39 33.28
N VAL A 49 -26.45 -8.35 34.45
CA VAL A 49 -26.59 -7.22 35.39
C VAL A 49 -25.99 -5.94 34.80
N LEU A 50 -24.86 -6.02 34.11
CA LEU A 50 -24.23 -4.87 33.48
C LEU A 50 -25.08 -4.28 32.33
N ASP A 51 -25.84 -5.12 31.63
CA ASP A 51 -26.62 -4.72 30.46
C ASP A 51 -28.03 -4.23 30.81
N GLU A 52 -28.66 -4.80 31.86
CA GLU A 52 -30.07 -4.52 32.20
C GLU A 52 -30.30 -3.67 33.45
N ALA A 53 -29.28 -3.49 34.33
CA ALA A 53 -29.44 -2.76 35.58
C ALA A 53 -28.93 -1.31 35.51
N ASP A 54 -29.43 -0.44 36.42
CA ASP A 54 -28.83 0.87 36.65
C ASP A 54 -27.52 0.71 37.43
N LEU A 55 -26.39 0.96 36.78
CA LEU A 55 -25.06 0.86 37.40
C LEU A 55 -24.81 1.91 38.50
N GLY A 56 -25.67 2.93 38.60
CA GLY A 56 -25.68 3.88 39.71
C GLY A 56 -26.32 3.33 40.99
N ASP A 57 -27.07 2.23 40.90
CA ASP A 57 -27.77 1.63 42.04
C ASP A 57 -26.76 1.00 43.04
N PRO A 58 -26.81 1.36 44.34
CA PRO A 58 -25.90 0.81 45.35
C PRO A 58 -25.97 -0.71 45.52
N GLY A 59 -27.13 -1.32 45.29
CA GLY A 59 -27.33 -2.77 45.28
C GLY A 59 -26.65 -3.46 44.10
N VAL A 60 -26.65 -2.84 42.92
CA VAL A 60 -25.91 -3.32 41.75
C VAL A 60 -24.41 -3.21 41.98
N GLN A 61 -23.94 -2.09 42.56
CA GLN A 61 -22.53 -1.91 42.92
C GLN A 61 -22.08 -2.88 44.01
N ALA A 62 -22.93 -3.16 44.99
CA ALA A 62 -22.64 -4.15 46.03
C ALA A 62 -22.56 -5.56 45.44
N PHE A 63 -23.51 -5.95 44.58
CA PHE A 63 -23.48 -7.22 43.87
C PHE A 63 -22.22 -7.37 43.02
N SER A 64 -21.89 -6.35 42.22
CA SER A 64 -20.76 -6.41 41.30
C SER A 64 -19.43 -6.56 42.04
N ARG A 65 -19.27 -5.86 43.16
CA ARG A 65 -18.14 -6.04 44.08
C ARG A 65 -18.12 -7.45 44.66
N ASP A 66 -19.23 -7.90 45.24
CA ASP A 66 -19.31 -9.18 45.95
C ASP A 66 -19.02 -10.37 45.03
N VAL A 67 -19.49 -10.33 43.77
CA VAL A 67 -19.17 -11.35 42.77
C VAL A 67 -17.68 -11.33 42.42
N VAL A 68 -17.10 -10.16 42.12
CA VAL A 68 -15.68 -10.04 41.76
C VAL A 68 -14.73 -10.39 42.92
N GLU A 69 -15.10 -10.09 44.16
CA GLU A 69 -14.32 -10.48 45.33
C GLU A 69 -14.28 -12.00 45.53
N ARG A 70 -15.40 -12.69 45.25
CA ARG A 70 -15.60 -14.11 45.56
C ARG A 70 -15.36 -15.04 44.38
N LEU A 71 -15.22 -14.52 43.17
CA LEU A 71 -14.91 -15.29 41.97
C LEU A 71 -13.48 -15.85 42.06
N ASP A 72 -13.37 -17.17 42.11
CA ASP A 72 -12.10 -17.92 42.29
C ASP A 72 -11.73 -18.79 41.07
N SER A 73 -12.68 -19.03 40.17
CA SER A 73 -12.50 -19.79 38.93
C SER A 73 -11.65 -19.01 37.93
N ASP A 74 -10.56 -19.62 37.45
CA ASP A 74 -9.68 -19.03 36.45
C ASP A 74 -10.38 -18.75 35.12
N ILE A 75 -11.23 -19.68 34.66
CA ILE A 75 -12.10 -19.50 33.49
C ILE A 75 -13.08 -18.37 33.75
N GLY A 76 -13.71 -18.34 34.93
CA GLY A 76 -14.67 -17.29 35.29
C GLY A 76 -14.05 -15.90 35.27
N ILE A 77 -12.84 -15.74 35.81
CA ILE A 77 -12.12 -14.47 35.82
C ILE A 77 -11.75 -14.04 34.40
N ASN A 78 -11.22 -14.94 33.57
CA ASN A 78 -10.90 -14.63 32.16
C ASN A 78 -12.15 -14.18 31.39
N SER A 79 -13.23 -14.97 31.44
CA SER A 79 -14.48 -14.63 30.78
C SER A 79 -15.08 -13.32 31.28
N LEU A 80 -14.97 -13.02 32.57
CA LEU A 80 -15.43 -11.75 33.11
C LEU A 80 -14.59 -10.56 32.60
N VAL A 81 -13.27 -10.71 32.50
CA VAL A 81 -12.38 -9.69 31.92
C VAL A 81 -12.74 -9.41 30.46
N ASP A 82 -13.04 -10.46 29.68
CA ASP A 82 -13.44 -10.32 28.28
C ASP A 82 -14.81 -9.63 28.14
N VAL A 83 -15.80 -9.99 28.99
CA VAL A 83 -17.10 -9.29 29.10
C VAL A 83 -16.93 -7.78 29.30
N VAL A 84 -15.93 -7.36 30.07
CA VAL A 84 -15.69 -5.95 30.39
C VAL A 84 -14.94 -5.24 29.26
N ALA A 85 -14.06 -5.94 28.56
CA ALA A 85 -13.32 -5.41 27.41
C ALA A 85 -14.27 -4.97 26.28
N GLU A 86 -15.37 -5.69 26.09
CA GLU A 86 -16.37 -5.42 25.05
C GLU A 86 -17.36 -4.30 25.40
N ARG A 87 -17.27 -3.70 26.60
CA ARG A 87 -18.27 -2.74 27.11
C ARG A 87 -17.72 -1.32 27.30
N PRO A 88 -18.60 -0.30 27.29
CA PRO A 88 -18.25 1.05 27.72
C PRO A 88 -17.66 1.07 29.15
N PRO A 89 -16.91 2.11 29.52
CA PRO A 89 -16.40 2.27 30.89
C PRO A 89 -17.51 2.16 31.94
N LEU A 90 -17.25 1.41 33.00
CA LEU A 90 -18.18 1.25 34.12
C LEU A 90 -18.11 2.51 35.02
N PRO A 91 -19.09 2.73 35.93
CA PRO A 91 -18.99 3.82 36.90
C PRO A 91 -17.69 3.76 37.70
N GLU A 92 -17.08 4.93 37.97
CA GLU A 92 -15.78 5.07 38.62
C GLU A 92 -15.68 4.27 39.94
N ALA A 93 -16.75 4.24 40.74
CA ALA A 93 -16.77 3.49 41.99
C ALA A 93 -16.62 1.98 41.79
N VAL A 94 -17.24 1.43 40.74
CA VAL A 94 -17.15 0.01 40.39
C VAL A 94 -15.75 -0.31 39.86
N GLU A 95 -15.27 0.47 38.89
CA GLU A 95 -13.95 0.23 38.31
C GLU A 95 -12.82 0.39 39.34
N ALA A 96 -12.92 1.35 40.27
CA ALA A 96 -11.93 1.54 41.33
C ALA A 96 -11.87 0.34 42.28
N THR A 97 -13.02 -0.24 42.59
CA THR A 97 -13.14 -1.44 43.43
C THR A 97 -12.55 -2.66 42.71
N TRP A 98 -12.95 -2.87 41.46
CA TRP A 98 -12.46 -3.97 40.63
C TRP A 98 -10.96 -3.88 40.38
N PHE A 99 -10.44 -2.70 40.06
CA PHE A 99 -9.01 -2.45 39.91
C PHE A 99 -8.21 -2.87 41.15
N GLY A 100 -8.71 -2.53 42.35
CA GLY A 100 -8.10 -2.94 43.61
C GLY A 100 -8.05 -4.47 43.75
N ARG A 101 -9.21 -5.13 43.54
CA ARG A 101 -9.33 -6.58 43.62
C ARG A 101 -8.44 -7.31 42.61
N TRP A 102 -8.36 -6.79 41.38
CA TRP A 102 -7.50 -7.34 40.34
C TRP A 102 -6.02 -7.27 40.68
N LEU A 103 -5.55 -6.15 41.25
CA LEU A 103 -4.18 -6.06 41.74
C LEU A 103 -3.89 -7.01 42.91
N GLU A 104 -4.85 -7.18 43.83
CA GLU A 104 -4.71 -8.14 44.93
C GLU A 104 -4.59 -9.57 44.44
N LEU A 105 -5.44 -9.97 43.49
CA LEU A 105 -5.40 -11.30 42.89
C LEU A 105 -4.11 -11.52 42.07
N ALA A 106 -3.67 -10.54 41.29
CA ALA A 106 -2.41 -10.62 40.56
C ALA A 106 -1.19 -10.79 41.49
N ARG A 107 -1.24 -10.21 42.69
CA ARG A 107 -0.21 -10.33 43.72
C ARG A 107 -0.17 -11.71 44.40
N ASP A 108 -1.29 -12.42 44.44
CA ASP A 108 -1.37 -13.69 45.16
C ASP A 108 -0.65 -14.81 44.39
N ARG A 109 0.62 -15.03 44.75
CA ARG A 109 1.46 -16.11 44.20
C ARG A 109 0.92 -17.53 44.47
N ARG A 110 -0.13 -17.68 45.29
CA ARG A 110 -0.82 -18.97 45.49
C ARG A 110 -1.95 -19.21 44.49
N ALA A 111 -2.43 -18.16 43.84
CA ALA A 111 -3.45 -18.27 42.80
C ALA A 111 -2.84 -18.83 41.51
N ALA A 112 -3.67 -19.47 40.68
CA ALA A 112 -3.24 -20.00 39.39
C ALA A 112 -2.70 -18.87 38.49
N THR A 113 -1.63 -19.16 37.74
CA THR A 113 -1.01 -18.21 36.80
C THR A 113 -2.03 -17.59 35.85
N SER A 114 -2.95 -18.40 35.30
CA SER A 114 -4.03 -17.98 34.40
C SER A 114 -4.96 -16.94 35.02
N ALA A 115 -5.30 -17.10 36.30
CA ALA A 115 -6.11 -16.15 37.04
C ALA A 115 -5.34 -14.85 37.32
N ARG A 116 -4.05 -14.95 37.67
CA ARG A 116 -3.19 -13.79 37.93
C ARG A 116 -2.96 -12.96 36.66
N THR A 117 -2.75 -13.59 35.51
CA THR A 117 -2.62 -12.91 34.22
C THR A 117 -3.93 -12.26 33.78
N ALA A 118 -5.07 -12.94 33.96
CA ALA A 118 -6.38 -12.36 33.70
C ALA A 118 -6.66 -11.14 34.59
N ALA A 119 -6.30 -11.23 35.87
CA ALA A 119 -6.42 -10.11 36.80
C ALA A 119 -5.55 -8.92 36.36
N LEU A 120 -4.32 -9.14 35.88
CA LEU A 120 -3.51 -8.07 35.30
C LEU A 120 -4.18 -7.40 34.09
N ARG A 121 -4.77 -8.17 33.16
CA ARG A 121 -5.58 -7.63 32.05
C ARG A 121 -6.77 -6.82 32.57
N GLY A 122 -7.48 -7.34 33.57
CA GLY A 122 -8.59 -6.66 34.23
C GLY A 122 -8.17 -5.34 34.88
N ALA A 123 -7.02 -5.31 35.56
CA ALA A 123 -6.46 -4.10 36.16
C ALA A 123 -6.11 -3.06 35.09
N LEU A 124 -5.56 -3.48 33.96
CA LEU A 124 -5.25 -2.60 32.85
C LEU A 124 -6.53 -2.03 32.20
N LEU A 125 -7.57 -2.85 31.97
CA LEU A 125 -8.86 -2.38 31.43
C LEU A 125 -9.54 -1.39 32.37
N THR A 126 -9.60 -1.75 33.66
CA THR A 126 -10.25 -0.94 34.70
C THR A 126 -9.39 0.22 35.17
N LYS A 127 -8.14 0.38 34.71
CA LYS A 127 -7.36 1.60 34.93
C LYS A 127 -8.00 2.79 34.20
N ARG A 128 -8.47 2.57 32.96
CA ARG A 128 -8.95 3.61 32.03
C ARG A 128 -8.03 4.85 32.04
N GLN A 129 -8.61 6.04 31.92
CA GLN A 129 -7.87 7.32 31.89
C GLN A 129 -7.48 7.84 33.29
N SER A 130 -7.55 6.99 34.33
CA SER A 130 -7.22 7.41 35.70
C SER A 130 -5.71 7.41 35.94
N ALA A 131 -5.12 8.59 36.03
CA ALA A 131 -3.69 8.76 36.34
C ALA A 131 -3.27 8.05 37.64
N ARG A 132 -4.12 8.09 38.67
CA ARG A 132 -3.86 7.41 39.95
C ARG A 132 -3.77 5.89 39.79
N ARG A 133 -4.70 5.29 39.04
CA ARG A 133 -4.68 3.83 38.78
C ARG A 133 -3.51 3.47 37.86
N SER A 134 -3.17 4.35 36.91
CA SER A 134 -1.98 4.20 36.05
C SER A 134 -0.70 4.03 36.86
N LEU A 135 -0.45 4.96 37.78
CA LEU A 135 0.74 4.93 38.63
C LEU A 135 0.74 3.71 39.57
N ARG A 136 -0.42 3.31 40.09
CA ARG A 136 -0.54 2.11 40.95
C ARG A 136 -0.22 0.82 40.19
N LEU A 137 -0.72 0.67 38.97
CA LEU A 137 -0.44 -0.50 38.13
C LEU A 137 1.04 -0.51 37.70
N ALA A 138 1.60 0.64 37.32
CA ALA A 138 3.02 0.75 36.99
C ALA A 138 3.91 0.41 38.20
N ALA A 139 3.60 0.91 39.39
CA ALA A 139 4.31 0.56 40.62
C ALA A 139 4.21 -0.94 40.93
N PHE A 140 3.01 -1.53 40.80
CA PHE A 140 2.81 -2.97 40.98
C PHE A 140 3.74 -3.79 40.07
N ILE A 141 3.82 -3.43 38.78
CA ILE A 141 4.65 -4.13 37.80
C ILE A 141 6.14 -3.93 38.09
N ALA A 142 6.56 -2.71 38.40
CA ALA A 142 7.95 -2.41 38.73
C ALA A 142 8.43 -3.12 40.01
N GLU A 143 7.51 -3.45 40.93
CA GLU A 143 7.79 -4.20 42.17
C GLU A 143 7.76 -5.72 41.98
N CYS A 144 7.43 -6.24 40.79
CA CYS A 144 7.45 -7.68 40.53
C CYS A 144 8.88 -8.23 40.65
N VAL A 145 9.00 -9.37 41.33
CA VAL A 145 10.29 -10.05 41.56
C VAL A 145 10.58 -11.04 40.44
N VAL A 146 11.84 -11.13 40.02
CA VAL A 146 12.30 -12.02 38.94
C VAL A 146 12.17 -13.52 39.25
N ASP A 147 11.95 -13.88 40.52
CA ASP A 147 11.76 -15.27 40.97
C ASP A 147 10.29 -15.76 40.87
N ASP A 148 9.40 -14.95 40.28
CA ASP A 148 8.01 -15.31 40.04
C ASP A 148 7.84 -16.23 38.80
N GLU A 149 6.62 -16.70 38.57
CA GLU A 149 6.31 -17.60 37.46
C GLU A 149 6.60 -16.93 36.09
N PRO A 150 7.42 -17.54 35.22
CA PRO A 150 7.82 -16.91 33.96
C PRO A 150 6.67 -16.50 33.04
N ALA A 151 5.61 -17.31 32.97
CA ALA A 151 4.44 -16.99 32.17
C ALA A 151 3.66 -15.76 32.70
N PHE A 152 3.64 -15.54 34.01
CA PHE A 152 3.10 -14.33 34.61
C PHE A 152 4.00 -13.12 34.33
N LEU A 153 5.31 -13.28 34.48
CA LEU A 153 6.30 -12.22 34.21
C LEU A 153 6.30 -11.79 32.74
N ALA A 154 6.16 -12.72 31.80
CA ALA A 154 6.00 -12.40 30.38
C ALA A 154 4.76 -11.52 30.13
N HIS A 155 3.65 -11.79 30.82
CA HIS A 155 2.45 -10.98 30.72
C HIS A 155 2.62 -9.60 31.39
N ALA A 156 3.29 -9.55 32.53
CA ALA A 156 3.63 -8.30 33.21
C ALA A 156 4.57 -7.43 32.34
N ALA A 157 5.53 -8.04 31.63
CA ALA A 157 6.42 -7.35 30.69
C ALA A 157 5.63 -6.65 29.57
N ARG A 158 4.66 -7.34 28.96
CA ARG A 158 3.79 -6.76 27.93
C ARG A 158 3.06 -5.51 28.44
N ILE A 159 2.48 -5.60 29.65
CA ILE A 159 1.77 -4.46 30.25
C ILE A 159 2.75 -3.35 30.63
N ALA A 160 3.98 -3.69 31.07
CA ALA A 160 5.03 -2.70 31.34
C ALA A 160 5.34 -1.88 30.09
N GLY A 161 5.51 -2.52 28.94
CA GLY A 161 5.73 -1.86 27.65
C GLY A 161 4.61 -0.91 27.28
N LEU A 162 3.35 -1.37 27.38
CA LEU A 162 2.18 -0.52 27.12
C LEU A 162 2.11 0.70 28.05
N LEU A 163 2.30 0.50 29.35
CA LEU A 163 2.27 1.60 30.32
C LEU A 163 3.40 2.60 30.10
N HIS A 164 4.59 2.12 29.75
CA HIS A 164 5.72 2.99 29.42
C HIS A 164 5.46 3.80 28.15
N ALA A 165 4.84 3.20 27.14
CA ALA A 165 4.45 3.89 25.90
C ALA A 165 3.40 4.99 26.14
N GLU A 166 2.45 4.77 27.06
CA GLU A 166 1.47 5.78 27.48
C GLU A 166 2.10 6.89 28.33
N SER A 167 2.97 6.53 29.27
CA SER A 167 3.62 7.45 30.19
C SER A 167 5.02 6.93 30.56
N PRO A 168 6.10 7.55 30.03
CA PRO A 168 7.45 7.07 30.26
C PRO A 168 7.79 6.93 31.75
N ASN A 169 8.25 5.74 32.11
CA ASN A 169 8.63 5.39 33.48
C ASN A 169 9.86 4.47 33.45
N GLU A 170 10.99 4.95 33.97
CA GLU A 170 12.26 4.23 33.97
C GLU A 170 12.24 2.98 34.86
N ALA A 171 11.43 2.95 35.93
CA ALA A 171 11.30 1.77 36.78
C ALA A 171 10.69 0.57 36.02
N LEU A 172 9.84 0.82 35.01
CA LEU A 172 9.35 -0.23 34.12
C LEU A 172 10.44 -0.73 33.16
N VAL A 173 11.36 0.15 32.75
CA VAL A 173 12.51 -0.21 31.90
C VAL A 173 13.52 -1.04 32.68
N GLU A 174 13.76 -0.68 33.94
CA GLU A 174 14.56 -1.47 34.89
C GLU A 174 13.96 -2.87 35.07
N PHE A 175 12.66 -2.96 35.37
CA PHE A 175 11.95 -4.25 35.45
C PHE A 175 12.07 -5.09 34.17
N LEU A 176 11.84 -4.49 33.00
CA LEU A 176 12.02 -5.19 31.72
C LEU A 176 13.47 -5.65 31.50
N THR A 177 14.45 -4.88 31.97
CA THR A 177 15.87 -5.24 31.87
C THR A 177 16.19 -6.45 32.75
N ASP A 178 15.67 -6.49 33.98
CA ASP A 178 15.85 -7.60 34.91
C ASP A 178 15.24 -8.91 34.36
N LEU A 179 14.17 -8.83 33.57
CA LEU A 179 13.55 -9.99 32.93
C LEU A 179 14.32 -10.59 31.76
N LEU A 180 15.38 -9.94 31.27
CA LEU A 180 16.21 -10.48 30.19
C LEU A 180 16.89 -11.80 30.57
N ASP A 181 17.14 -12.02 31.86
CA ASP A 181 17.78 -13.23 32.39
C ASP A 181 16.75 -14.30 32.81
N VAL A 182 15.44 -14.04 32.68
CA VAL A 182 14.37 -14.97 33.03
C VAL A 182 13.91 -15.73 31.77
N ALA A 183 14.24 -17.03 31.72
CA ALA A 183 13.78 -17.92 30.67
C ALA A 183 12.24 -17.86 30.52
N ASP A 184 11.73 -17.94 29.29
CA ASP A 184 10.30 -17.82 28.93
C ASP A 184 9.64 -16.42 29.10
N ALA A 185 10.31 -15.46 29.75
CA ALA A 185 9.91 -14.05 29.79
C ALA A 185 10.84 -13.12 28.99
N ALA A 186 12.10 -13.55 28.77
CA ALA A 186 13.13 -12.77 28.09
C ALA A 186 12.76 -12.35 26.66
N ASP A 187 11.97 -13.16 25.93
CA ASP A 187 11.57 -12.82 24.56
C ASP A 187 10.59 -11.64 24.52
N GLU A 188 9.66 -11.57 25.46
CA GLU A 188 8.74 -10.44 25.61
C GLU A 188 9.44 -9.21 26.18
N ALA A 189 10.29 -9.39 27.20
CA ALA A 189 11.10 -8.31 27.74
C ALA A 189 12.00 -7.66 26.67
N SER A 190 12.64 -8.49 25.83
CA SER A 190 13.43 -8.02 24.69
C SER A 190 12.57 -7.25 23.69
N PHE A 191 11.36 -7.73 23.39
CA PHE A 191 10.47 -7.02 22.48
C PHE A 191 10.10 -5.62 22.99
N GLU A 192 9.64 -5.54 24.24
CA GLU A 192 9.17 -4.27 24.82
C GLU A 192 10.32 -3.27 25.03
N LEU A 193 11.53 -3.75 25.37
CA LEU A 193 12.74 -2.91 25.33
C LEU A 193 13.10 -2.43 23.93
N GLY A 194 12.85 -3.24 22.89
CA GLY A 194 12.99 -2.81 21.50
C GLY A 194 12.03 -1.66 21.15
N MET A 195 10.77 -1.78 21.55
CA MET A 195 9.76 -0.72 21.37
C MET A 195 10.10 0.55 22.14
N GLU A 196 10.61 0.41 23.36
CA GLU A 196 11.11 1.54 24.16
C GLU A 196 12.23 2.29 23.42
N ARG A 197 13.17 1.56 22.83
CA ARG A 197 14.28 2.15 22.06
C ARG A 197 13.78 2.84 20.79
N VAL A 198 12.78 2.27 20.11
CA VAL A 198 12.07 2.94 19.01
C VAL A 198 11.43 4.24 19.49
N GLY A 199 10.71 4.22 20.61
CA GLY A 199 10.10 5.40 21.22
C GLY A 199 11.11 6.53 21.45
N ARG A 200 12.26 6.22 22.06
CA ARG A 200 13.36 7.19 22.26
C ARG A 200 14.00 7.63 20.95
N ALA A 201 14.14 6.76 19.97
CA ALA A 201 14.69 7.11 18.66
C ALA A 201 13.82 8.15 17.96
N LEU A 202 12.50 7.98 18.00
CA LEU A 202 11.56 8.89 17.35
C LEU A 202 11.52 10.29 18.01
N GLN A 203 12.00 10.43 19.25
CA GLN A 203 12.11 11.70 19.99
C GLN A 203 13.54 12.29 20.00
N ALA A 204 14.52 11.60 19.41
CA ALA A 204 15.91 12.02 19.48
C ALA A 204 16.18 13.30 18.65
N ALA A 205 17.15 14.09 19.12
CA ALA A 205 17.47 15.40 18.55
C ALA A 205 18.50 15.37 17.41
N SER A 206 19.12 14.21 17.13
CA SER A 206 20.15 14.07 16.10
C SER A 206 20.05 12.73 15.37
N GLY A 207 20.39 12.70 14.08
CA GLY A 207 20.36 11.46 13.28
C GLY A 207 21.29 10.35 13.82
N HIS A 208 22.43 10.71 14.41
CA HIS A 208 23.34 9.73 15.00
C HIS A 208 22.70 9.05 16.22
N ASP A 209 22.04 9.81 17.09
CA ASP A 209 21.33 9.27 18.26
C ASP A 209 20.14 8.41 17.84
N VAL A 210 19.40 8.84 16.80
CA VAL A 210 18.29 8.03 16.23
C VAL A 210 18.84 6.68 15.77
N LEU A 211 19.92 6.69 14.98
CA LEU A 211 20.49 5.47 14.40
C LEU A 211 21.04 4.52 15.47
N ALA A 212 21.76 5.04 16.47
CA ALA A 212 22.26 4.25 17.58
C ALA A 212 21.11 3.53 18.31
N ARG A 213 20.03 4.25 18.61
CA ARG A 213 18.84 3.69 19.28
C ARG A 213 18.10 2.68 18.42
N LEU A 214 17.98 2.90 17.11
CA LEU A 214 17.35 1.93 16.21
C LEU A 214 18.18 0.64 16.06
N ARG A 215 19.52 0.74 16.09
CA ARG A 215 20.40 -0.43 16.09
C ARG A 215 20.26 -1.23 17.39
N GLU A 216 20.16 -0.56 18.53
CA GLU A 216 19.82 -1.20 19.81
C GLU A 216 18.45 -1.88 19.76
N ALA A 217 17.42 -1.19 19.22
CA ALA A 217 16.09 -1.74 19.04
C ALA A 217 16.11 -3.00 18.17
N ARG A 218 16.83 -2.96 17.05
CA ARG A 218 16.99 -4.10 16.14
C ARG A 218 17.60 -5.32 16.86
N ALA A 219 18.68 -5.12 17.60
CA ALA A 219 19.31 -6.20 18.37
C ALA A 219 18.34 -6.83 19.39
N ARG A 220 17.46 -6.02 19.98
CA ARG A 220 16.42 -6.47 20.90
C ARG A 220 15.31 -7.26 20.19
N PHE A 221 14.87 -6.81 19.02
CA PHE A 221 13.91 -7.55 18.20
C PHE A 221 14.48 -8.87 17.68
N ASP A 222 15.76 -8.90 17.30
CA ASP A 222 16.44 -10.15 16.90
C ASP A 222 16.51 -11.14 18.07
N ALA A 223 16.82 -10.68 19.29
CA ALA A 223 16.81 -11.50 20.49
C ALA A 223 15.41 -12.05 20.79
N SER A 224 14.37 -11.21 20.68
CA SER A 224 12.97 -11.62 20.83
C SER A 224 12.57 -12.69 19.81
N ALA A 225 12.90 -12.47 18.53
CA ALA A 225 12.60 -13.39 17.43
C ALA A 225 13.33 -14.74 17.55
N ALA A 226 14.51 -14.76 18.16
CA ALA A 226 15.26 -15.99 18.44
C ALA A 226 14.69 -16.78 19.63
N GLY A 227 14.06 -16.10 20.59
CA GLY A 227 13.52 -16.71 21.81
C GLY A 227 12.26 -17.55 21.61
N ARG A 228 11.45 -17.29 20.57
CA ARG A 228 10.19 -18.02 20.30
C ARG A 228 9.88 -18.05 18.79
N GLU A 229 9.54 -19.23 18.27
CA GLU A 229 9.34 -19.48 16.82
C GLU A 229 8.21 -18.63 16.19
N ALA A 230 7.23 -18.18 16.98
CA ALA A 230 6.03 -17.47 16.53
C ALA A 230 6.10 -15.92 16.58
N ARG A 231 7.29 -15.31 16.71
CA ARG A 231 7.46 -13.84 16.87
C ARG A 231 7.58 -13.09 15.54
N ALA A 232 6.55 -13.20 14.69
CA ALA A 232 6.50 -12.51 13.41
C ALA A 232 6.52 -10.96 13.58
N ASP A 233 5.93 -10.46 14.68
CA ASP A 233 5.98 -9.04 15.08
C ASP A 233 7.43 -8.52 15.22
N ALA A 234 8.24 -9.22 16.02
CA ALA A 234 9.64 -8.87 16.26
C ALA A 234 10.46 -8.92 14.97
N ARG A 235 10.24 -9.94 14.12
CA ARG A 235 10.93 -10.06 12.82
C ARG A 235 10.62 -8.90 11.89
N VAL A 236 9.36 -8.48 11.79
CA VAL A 236 8.97 -7.32 10.97
C VAL A 236 9.69 -6.07 11.43
N LEU A 237 9.72 -5.80 12.74
CA LEU A 237 10.38 -4.61 13.29
C LEU A 237 11.90 -4.65 13.12
N SER A 238 12.54 -5.81 13.30
CA SER A 238 13.98 -5.98 13.03
C SER A 238 14.32 -5.69 11.56
N LEU A 239 13.56 -6.26 10.63
CA LEU A 239 13.77 -6.06 9.19
C LEU A 239 13.52 -4.60 8.78
N ALA A 240 12.44 -3.99 9.29
CA ALA A 240 12.09 -2.61 8.96
C ALA A 240 13.13 -1.61 9.48
N THR A 241 13.57 -1.76 10.72
CA THR A 241 14.66 -0.93 11.29
C THR A 241 15.99 -1.15 10.57
N GLY A 242 16.29 -2.38 10.15
CA GLY A 242 17.46 -2.70 9.35
C GLY A 242 17.44 -2.09 7.94
N LEU A 243 16.29 -2.08 7.27
CA LEU A 243 16.13 -1.44 5.96
C LEU A 243 16.22 0.09 6.03
N LEU A 244 15.75 0.70 7.12
CA LEU A 244 15.94 2.12 7.37
C LEU A 244 17.41 2.50 7.62
N ASP A 245 18.14 1.68 8.39
CA ASP A 245 19.59 1.83 8.59
C ASP A 245 20.33 1.71 7.25
N ASP A 246 19.98 0.72 6.42
CA ASP A 246 20.56 0.56 5.09
C ASP A 246 20.20 1.72 4.14
N PHE A 247 19.00 2.29 4.24
CA PHE A 247 18.61 3.46 3.47
C PHE A 247 19.47 4.67 3.83
N PHE A 248 19.68 4.91 5.13
CA PHE A 248 20.47 6.03 5.64
C PHE A 248 21.95 5.92 5.24
N GLU A 249 22.51 4.71 5.30
CA GLU A 249 23.93 4.44 5.02
C GLU A 249 24.19 4.09 3.55
N GLU A 250 23.18 4.25 2.68
CA GLU A 250 23.24 3.98 1.24
C GLU A 250 23.72 2.55 0.88
N ARG A 251 23.41 1.57 1.73
CA ARG A 251 23.73 0.15 1.48
C ARG A 251 22.61 -0.49 0.67
N VAL A 252 22.93 -1.09 -0.47
CA VAL A 252 21.92 -1.63 -1.42
C VAL A 252 21.86 -3.18 -1.45
N GLY A 253 22.79 -3.86 -0.77
CA GLY A 253 22.91 -5.32 -0.83
C GLY A 253 21.79 -6.06 -0.08
N GLY A 254 21.11 -6.99 -0.75
CA GLY A 254 20.16 -7.92 -0.12
C GLY A 254 18.78 -7.36 0.20
N TRP A 255 18.42 -6.20 -0.36
CA TRP A 255 17.15 -5.52 -0.09
C TRP A 255 15.94 -6.32 -0.54
N THR A 256 16.01 -6.89 -1.74
CA THR A 256 14.89 -7.66 -2.30
C THR A 256 14.57 -8.86 -1.43
N GLU A 257 15.57 -9.62 -0.99
CA GLU A 257 15.40 -10.77 -0.12
C GLU A 257 14.80 -10.39 1.23
N ARG A 258 15.29 -9.29 1.84
CA ARG A 258 14.76 -8.80 3.12
C ARG A 258 13.34 -8.25 3.00
N LEU A 259 12.98 -7.61 1.89
CA LEU A 259 11.62 -7.14 1.64
C LEU A 259 10.64 -8.30 1.43
N GLU A 260 11.05 -9.36 0.72
CA GLU A 260 10.24 -10.58 0.59
C GLU A 260 10.05 -11.27 1.93
N GLU A 261 11.10 -11.33 2.74
CA GLU A 261 11.01 -11.82 4.11
C GLU A 261 10.08 -10.96 4.97
N LEU A 262 10.23 -9.63 4.95
CA LEU A 262 9.36 -8.71 5.68
C LEU A 262 7.89 -8.88 5.28
N ARG A 263 7.58 -9.02 3.99
CA ARG A 263 6.21 -9.27 3.50
C ARG A 263 5.64 -10.57 4.04
N ARG A 264 6.44 -11.64 4.07
CA ARG A 264 6.03 -12.94 4.61
C ARG A 264 5.74 -12.85 6.11
N GLU A 265 6.62 -12.22 6.88
CA GLU A 265 6.44 -12.07 8.33
C GLU A 265 5.27 -11.13 8.66
N ALA A 266 5.10 -10.03 7.92
CA ALA A 266 3.94 -9.13 8.09
C ALA A 266 2.62 -9.84 7.78
N PHE A 267 2.59 -10.67 6.74
CA PHE A 267 1.43 -11.52 6.43
C PHE A 267 1.16 -12.52 7.56
N ALA A 268 2.19 -13.22 8.04
CA ALA A 268 2.06 -14.15 9.16
C ALA A 268 1.51 -13.45 10.41
N TYR A 269 2.06 -12.30 10.77
CA TYR A 269 1.58 -11.49 11.89
C TYR A 269 0.10 -11.11 11.71
N SER A 270 -0.30 -10.61 10.53
CA SER A 270 -1.70 -10.23 10.28
C SER A 270 -2.67 -11.41 10.40
N ALA A 271 -2.26 -12.62 10.00
CA ALA A 271 -3.09 -13.81 10.09
C ALA A 271 -3.29 -14.30 11.53
N TYR A 272 -2.26 -14.18 12.37
CA TYR A 272 -2.32 -14.55 13.80
C TYR A 272 -3.02 -13.47 14.64
N SER A 273 -2.82 -12.19 14.33
CA SER A 273 -3.44 -11.08 15.09
C SER A 273 -4.96 -11.06 14.95
N VAL A 274 -5.48 -11.35 13.75
CA VAL A 274 -6.94 -11.45 13.52
C VAL A 274 -7.58 -12.60 14.31
N GLN A 275 -6.80 -13.63 14.69
CA GLN A 275 -7.28 -14.76 15.49
C GLN A 275 -7.14 -14.54 17.00
N ALA A 276 -6.29 -13.61 17.41
CA ALA A 276 -6.08 -13.24 18.80
C ALA A 276 -6.82 -11.94 19.08
N GLU A 277 -8.12 -12.03 19.39
CA GLU A 277 -8.98 -10.92 19.87
C GLU A 277 -8.51 -10.44 21.27
N ASP A 278 -7.24 -10.05 21.42
CA ASP A 278 -6.72 -9.41 22.63
C ASP A 278 -6.67 -7.90 22.40
N PHE A 279 -7.45 -7.15 23.18
CA PHE A 279 -7.55 -5.69 23.08
C PHE A 279 -6.19 -4.97 23.23
N LEU A 280 -5.19 -5.66 23.78
CA LEU A 280 -3.80 -5.19 23.90
C LEU A 280 -3.09 -5.02 22.55
N ASN A 281 -3.55 -5.71 21.50
CA ASN A 281 -2.83 -5.78 20.23
C ASN A 281 -3.08 -4.59 19.31
N GLY A 282 -4.20 -3.85 19.43
CA GLY A 282 -4.59 -2.86 18.42
C GLY A 282 -3.58 -1.73 18.18
N ALA A 283 -2.98 -1.17 19.23
CA ALA A 283 -1.96 -0.13 19.08
C ALA A 283 -0.64 -0.70 18.52
N LYS A 284 -0.25 -1.89 19.00
CA LYS A 284 0.95 -2.61 18.58
C LYS A 284 0.86 -3.01 17.10
N GLU A 285 -0.30 -3.49 16.65
CA GLU A 285 -0.59 -3.82 15.25
C GLU A 285 -0.42 -2.60 14.33
N ALA A 286 -0.93 -1.44 14.76
CA ALA A 286 -0.79 -0.20 14.02
C ALA A 286 0.68 0.21 13.87
N GLU A 287 1.49 0.07 14.93
CA GLU A 287 2.92 0.36 14.87
C GLU A 287 3.70 -0.61 13.99
N VAL A 288 3.48 -1.93 14.12
CA VAL A 288 4.10 -2.95 13.27
C VAL A 288 3.74 -2.71 11.79
N SER A 289 2.48 -2.39 11.51
CA SER A 289 2.01 -2.08 10.15
C SER A 289 2.64 -0.80 9.60
N ALA A 290 2.80 0.25 10.42
CA ALA A 290 3.45 1.50 10.01
C ALA A 290 4.92 1.27 9.66
N TRP A 291 5.65 0.48 10.46
CA TRP A 291 7.04 0.11 10.18
C TRP A 291 7.18 -0.76 8.93
N ALA A 292 6.30 -1.73 8.73
CA ALA A 292 6.27 -2.54 7.51
C ALA A 292 6.01 -1.67 6.26
N SER A 293 5.05 -0.75 6.35
CA SER A 293 4.72 0.22 5.28
C SER A 293 5.90 1.12 4.96
N LEU A 294 6.59 1.66 5.98
CA LEU A 294 7.81 2.45 5.79
C LEU A 294 8.87 1.65 5.05
N ALA A 295 9.17 0.43 5.49
CA ALA A 295 10.18 -0.43 4.88
C ALA A 295 9.89 -0.75 3.41
N VAL A 296 8.63 -1.06 3.07
CA VAL A 296 8.20 -1.30 1.68
C VAL A 296 8.39 -0.05 0.83
N ARG A 297 8.02 1.13 1.34
CA ARG A 297 8.15 2.40 0.62
C ARG A 297 9.61 2.81 0.44
N LEU A 298 10.46 2.58 1.44
CA LEU A 298 11.91 2.74 1.30
C LEU A 298 12.44 1.83 0.19
N GLY A 299 11.97 0.57 0.15
CA GLY A 299 12.30 -0.40 -0.89
C GLY A 299 11.93 0.04 -2.31
N SER A 300 10.83 0.77 -2.47
CA SER A 300 10.43 1.38 -3.74
C SER A 300 11.20 2.66 -4.06
N LEU A 301 11.42 3.51 -3.03
CA LEU A 301 12.03 4.82 -3.19
C LEU A 301 13.54 4.74 -3.47
N ALA A 302 14.28 3.86 -2.81
CA ALA A 302 15.73 3.79 -2.96
C ALA A 302 16.17 3.56 -4.41
N PRO A 303 15.63 2.56 -5.16
CA PRO A 303 15.92 2.41 -6.58
C PRO A 303 15.52 3.65 -7.40
N SER A 304 14.39 4.30 -7.08
CA SER A 304 13.96 5.51 -7.79
C SER A 304 14.88 6.72 -7.54
N LEU A 305 15.57 6.79 -6.40
CA LEU A 305 16.59 7.83 -6.16
C LEU A 305 17.91 7.55 -6.90
N ASP A 306 18.11 6.32 -7.39
CA ASP A 306 19.27 5.97 -8.24
C ASP A 306 18.94 6.10 -9.74
N GLU A 307 17.67 6.35 -10.09
CA GLU A 307 17.23 6.55 -11.47
C GLU A 307 17.47 7.98 -11.95
N PRO A 308 18.03 8.17 -13.17
CA PRO A 308 18.29 9.52 -13.71
C PRO A 308 17.02 10.28 -14.07
N ALA A 309 15.88 9.60 -14.22
CA ALA A 309 14.56 10.18 -14.50
C ALA A 309 13.44 9.24 -14.06
N TRP A 310 12.31 9.80 -13.63
CA TRP A 310 11.15 9.03 -13.16
C TRP A 310 10.11 8.80 -14.25
N TRP A 311 9.81 7.53 -14.52
CA TRP A 311 8.74 7.12 -15.44
C TRP A 311 7.36 7.67 -15.05
N ASN A 312 7.03 7.62 -13.76
CA ASN A 312 5.77 8.12 -13.21
C ASN A 312 6.06 9.01 -11.99
N ALA A 313 6.54 10.22 -12.27
CA ALA A 313 6.92 11.19 -11.25
C ALA A 313 5.79 11.44 -10.24
N THR A 314 4.53 11.54 -10.69
CA THR A 314 3.39 11.74 -9.79
C THR A 314 3.21 10.59 -8.82
N HIS A 315 3.28 9.33 -9.29
CA HIS A 315 3.14 8.17 -8.42
C HIS A 315 4.27 8.09 -7.40
N ILE A 316 5.51 8.34 -7.82
CA ILE A 316 6.69 8.32 -6.92
C ILE A 316 6.60 9.47 -5.90
N ILE A 317 6.23 10.68 -6.33
CA ILE A 317 6.06 11.83 -5.44
C ILE A 317 4.99 11.55 -4.37
N GLU A 318 3.81 11.06 -4.79
CA GLU A 318 2.65 10.91 -3.90
C GLU A 318 2.72 9.69 -2.99
N ASN A 319 3.20 8.55 -3.51
CA ASN A 319 3.11 7.29 -2.77
C ASN A 319 4.43 6.95 -2.06
N GLU A 320 5.58 7.36 -2.59
CA GLU A 320 6.86 6.92 -2.04
C GLU A 320 7.58 8.09 -1.36
N LEU A 321 7.91 9.13 -2.14
CA LEU A 321 8.75 10.24 -1.71
C LEU A 321 8.15 11.03 -0.55
N LEU A 322 6.99 11.68 -0.74
CA LEU A 322 6.45 12.60 0.27
C LEU A 322 5.95 11.86 1.50
N VAL A 323 5.51 10.60 1.35
CA VAL A 323 5.15 9.73 2.47
C VAL A 323 6.38 9.40 3.30
N VAL A 324 7.48 8.98 2.69
CA VAL A 324 8.74 8.72 3.43
C VAL A 324 9.31 10.02 4.03
N TYR A 325 9.31 11.12 3.27
CA TYR A 325 9.86 12.42 3.69
C TYR A 325 9.13 13.03 4.90
N SER A 326 7.88 12.63 5.13
CA SER A 326 7.05 13.03 6.27
C SER A 326 6.48 11.82 7.03
N ALA A 327 7.28 10.76 7.15
CA ALA A 327 6.85 9.46 7.68
C ALA A 327 6.24 9.55 9.08
N ASN A 328 6.77 10.41 9.97
CA ASN A 328 6.19 10.55 11.32
C ASN A 328 4.74 11.03 11.28
N ARG A 329 4.41 11.93 10.36
CA ARG A 329 3.05 12.47 10.19
C ARG A 329 2.15 11.53 9.39
N THR A 330 2.66 10.95 8.29
CA THR A 330 1.85 10.19 7.33
C THR A 330 1.66 8.72 7.72
N LEU A 331 2.67 8.07 8.29
CA LEU A 331 2.63 6.65 8.67
C LEU A 331 2.37 6.47 10.16
N PHE A 332 3.01 7.27 11.01
CA PHE A 332 2.90 7.17 12.47
C PHE A 332 1.90 8.14 13.09
N ARG A 333 1.23 8.97 12.26
CA ARG A 333 0.15 9.90 12.65
C ARG A 333 0.52 10.85 13.80
N ARG A 334 1.79 11.22 13.89
CA ARG A 334 2.29 12.19 14.88
C ARG A 334 2.01 13.62 14.42
N SER A 335 1.92 14.55 15.38
CA SER A 335 1.66 15.97 15.09
C SER A 335 2.84 16.67 14.41
N ASP A 336 4.06 16.24 14.75
CA ASP A 336 5.30 16.92 14.40
C ASP A 336 6.28 15.96 13.72
N ASP A 337 7.25 16.55 13.01
CA ASP A 337 8.44 15.85 12.53
C ASP A 337 9.27 15.34 13.73
N GLY A 338 10.10 14.32 13.51
CA GLY A 338 10.87 13.71 14.58
C GLY A 338 12.07 12.89 14.08
N GLY A 339 12.39 11.82 14.81
CA GLY A 339 13.59 11.03 14.60
C GLY A 339 13.76 10.45 13.18
N LEU A 340 12.66 10.06 12.53
CA LEU A 340 12.71 9.46 11.19
C LEU A 340 13.19 10.44 10.13
N GLU A 341 12.75 11.69 10.20
CA GLU A 341 13.10 12.73 9.24
C GLU A 341 14.62 12.99 9.23
N TRP A 342 15.32 12.83 10.36
CA TRP A 342 16.79 12.89 10.41
C TRP A 342 17.50 11.83 9.58
N LEU A 343 16.86 10.67 9.36
CA LEU A 343 17.44 9.55 8.60
C LEU A 343 17.05 9.59 7.13
N VAL A 344 15.81 10.00 6.82
CA VAL A 344 15.31 9.92 5.45
C VAL A 344 15.53 11.20 4.65
N ARG A 345 15.44 12.38 5.27
CA ARG A 345 15.52 13.67 4.56
C ARG A 345 16.89 13.94 3.96
N PRO A 346 18.03 13.72 4.64
CA PRO A 346 19.34 14.09 4.08
C PRO A 346 19.61 13.47 2.71
N ARG A 347 19.33 12.17 2.54
CA ARG A 347 19.50 11.48 1.26
C ARG A 347 18.55 12.00 0.16
N ILE A 348 17.30 12.30 0.53
CA ILE A 348 16.30 12.85 -0.40
C ILE A 348 16.67 14.28 -0.82
N GLU A 349 17.04 15.13 0.13
CA GLU A 349 17.45 16.52 -0.12
C GLU A 349 18.72 16.56 -0.98
N ASP A 350 19.72 15.73 -0.68
CA ASP A 350 20.95 15.63 -1.47
C ASP A 350 20.69 15.09 -2.89
N TYR A 351 19.77 14.14 -3.05
CA TYR A 351 19.30 13.72 -4.38
C TYR A 351 18.76 14.92 -5.18
N TYR A 352 17.87 15.73 -4.60
CA TYR A 352 17.30 16.89 -5.30
C TYR A 352 18.31 18.02 -5.55
N ALA A 353 19.32 18.17 -4.70
CA ALA A 353 20.42 19.09 -4.95
C ALA A 353 21.21 18.71 -6.22
N ARG A 354 21.32 17.41 -6.51
CA ARG A 354 22.00 16.85 -7.69
C ARG A 354 21.09 16.68 -8.92
N HIS A 355 19.77 16.59 -8.73
CA HIS A 355 18.80 16.25 -9.79
C HIS A 355 17.75 17.35 -10.00
N ARG A 356 18.18 18.45 -10.64
CA ARG A 356 17.35 19.66 -10.88
C ARG A 356 16.09 19.41 -11.70
N GLY A 357 16.09 18.43 -12.61
CA GLY A 357 14.92 18.07 -13.43
C GLY A 357 13.76 17.53 -12.58
N GLN A 358 14.08 16.68 -11.61
CA GLN A 358 13.11 16.13 -10.66
C GLN A 358 12.61 17.21 -9.71
N LEU A 359 13.47 18.15 -9.31
CA LEU A 359 13.05 19.30 -8.50
C LEU A 359 12.00 20.14 -9.25
N TYR A 360 12.17 20.31 -10.57
CA TYR A 360 11.16 20.97 -11.40
C TYR A 360 9.86 20.18 -11.48
N ALA A 361 9.92 18.84 -11.59
CA ALA A 361 8.73 17.99 -11.54
C ALA A 361 7.97 18.11 -10.20
N LEU A 362 8.70 18.17 -9.07
CA LEU A 362 8.12 18.39 -7.74
C LEU A 362 7.45 19.78 -7.63
N ARG A 363 8.06 20.82 -8.19
CA ARG A 363 7.45 22.17 -8.27
C ARG A 363 6.19 22.19 -9.13
N GLY A 364 6.22 21.50 -10.27
CA GLY A 364 5.05 21.32 -11.14
C GLY A 364 3.92 20.59 -10.41
N TRP A 365 4.24 19.53 -9.69
CA TRP A 365 3.30 18.80 -8.84
C TRP A 365 2.71 19.71 -7.75
N LEU A 366 3.54 20.48 -7.02
CA LEU A 366 3.08 21.40 -5.98
C LEU A 366 2.14 22.48 -6.55
N LYS A 367 2.41 23.01 -7.74
CA LYS A 367 1.54 23.97 -8.40
C LYS A 367 0.16 23.38 -8.74
N ALA A 368 0.12 22.11 -9.15
CA ALA A 368 -1.12 21.43 -9.51
C ALA A 368 -1.90 20.91 -8.27
N ARG A 369 -1.20 20.53 -7.20
CA ARG A 369 -1.76 19.75 -6.07
C ARG A 369 -1.39 20.29 -4.68
N GLY A 370 -0.97 21.54 -4.56
CA GLY A 370 -0.49 22.12 -3.31
C GLY A 370 -1.52 22.24 -2.19
N ALA A 371 -2.82 22.12 -2.50
CA ALA A 371 -3.89 22.06 -1.50
C ALA A 371 -4.09 20.65 -0.89
N SER A 372 -3.35 19.64 -1.34
CA SER A 372 -3.40 18.28 -0.77
C SER A 372 -2.68 18.20 0.58
N GLU A 373 -2.93 17.12 1.34
CA GLU A 373 -2.27 16.85 2.63
C GLU A 373 -0.73 16.78 2.52
N LEU A 374 -0.22 16.41 1.34
CA LEU A 374 1.21 16.30 1.04
C LEU A 374 1.84 17.63 0.55
N GLY A 375 1.01 18.65 0.26
CA GLY A 375 1.46 19.93 -0.27
C GLY A 375 2.45 20.65 0.66
N ALA A 376 2.23 20.58 1.98
CA ALA A 376 3.13 21.16 2.98
C ALA A 376 4.52 20.49 2.96
N ALA A 377 4.58 19.16 2.87
CA ALA A 377 5.84 18.41 2.81
C ALA A 377 6.61 18.71 1.52
N ALA A 378 5.92 18.82 0.38
CA ALA A 378 6.54 19.19 -0.89
C ALA A 378 7.10 20.63 -0.87
N ALA A 379 6.35 21.58 -0.31
CA ALA A 379 6.81 22.96 -0.17
C ALA A 379 8.05 23.06 0.74
N GLU A 380 8.07 22.30 1.84
CA GLU A 380 9.22 22.23 2.74
C GLU A 380 10.46 21.65 2.04
N LEU A 381 10.32 20.51 1.35
CA LEU A 381 11.42 19.89 0.61
C LEU A 381 12.02 20.85 -0.43
N ILE A 382 11.17 21.55 -1.19
CA ILE A 382 11.63 22.56 -2.15
C ILE A 382 12.40 23.67 -1.42
N ALA A 383 11.85 24.21 -0.33
CA ALA A 383 12.48 25.31 0.42
C ALA A 383 13.84 24.91 1.02
N ARG A 384 13.96 23.69 1.57
CA ARG A 384 15.22 23.18 2.12
C ARG A 384 16.26 22.92 1.04
N THR A 385 15.84 22.33 -0.09
CA THR A 385 16.72 22.12 -1.25
C THR A 385 17.22 23.45 -1.79
N ASP A 386 16.35 24.45 -1.94
CA ASP A 386 16.72 25.79 -2.42
C ASP A 386 17.67 26.50 -1.45
N ALA A 387 17.46 26.37 -0.15
CA ALA A 387 18.38 26.91 0.87
C ALA A 387 19.75 26.22 0.84
N ALA A 388 19.82 24.91 0.62
CA ALA A 388 21.07 24.17 0.48
C ALA A 388 21.83 24.58 -0.78
N LEU A 389 21.12 24.72 -1.91
CA LEU A 389 21.69 25.22 -3.17
C LEU A 389 22.19 26.67 -3.06
N GLY A 390 21.56 27.51 -2.23
CA GLY A 390 21.97 28.89 -1.97
C GLY A 390 23.15 29.07 -1.00
N ARG A 391 23.52 28.03 -0.21
CA ARG A 391 24.65 28.06 0.74
C ARG A 391 25.97 27.55 0.15
N GLY A 392 25.97 27.02 -1.06
CA GLY A 392 27.14 26.41 -1.71
C GLY A 392 28.27 27.38 -2.13
N ASP A 393 28.12 28.68 -1.92
CA ASP A 393 29.08 29.72 -2.36
C ASP A 393 29.80 30.46 -1.21
N ASP A 394 29.85 29.91 0.01
CA ASP A 394 30.63 30.48 1.12
C ASP A 394 31.89 29.65 1.47
N PRO A 395 33.06 29.97 0.87
CA PRO A 395 34.34 29.49 1.34
C PRO A 395 34.87 30.42 2.45
N HIS A 396 34.72 30.04 3.72
CA HIS A 396 35.57 30.59 4.78
C HIS A 396 36.89 29.81 4.86
N PRO A 397 38.05 30.39 5.30
CA PRO A 397 38.32 31.77 5.72
C PRO A 397 39.64 32.37 5.13
N ARG A 398 39.68 33.70 4.87
CA ARG A 398 40.80 34.65 5.09
C ARG A 398 40.68 35.86 4.15
N GLY A 399 40.76 37.06 4.73
CA GLY A 399 41.14 38.28 4.01
C GLY A 399 39.98 39.19 3.67
N ALA A 400 39.90 40.30 4.38
CA ALA A 400 39.05 41.44 4.07
C ALA A 400 39.26 41.92 2.62
N THR A 401 38.18 42.29 1.92
CA THR A 401 37.87 43.69 1.61
C THR A 401 36.54 43.77 0.88
N ALA A 402 35.72 44.72 1.34
CA ALA A 402 34.42 45.06 0.79
C ALA A 402 34.51 45.46 -0.67
N VAL A 403 33.58 44.96 -1.50
CA VAL A 403 32.64 45.76 -2.29
C VAL A 403 31.43 44.86 -2.59
N SER A 404 30.26 45.17 -2.03
CA SER A 404 29.00 44.59 -2.50
C SER A 404 28.56 45.27 -3.79
N PRO A 405 28.28 44.53 -4.88
CA PRO A 405 27.22 44.88 -5.80
C PRO A 405 25.90 44.33 -5.23
N THR A 406 24.87 45.17 -5.20
CA THR A 406 23.53 44.82 -4.74
C THR A 406 23.00 43.61 -5.51
N VAL A 407 22.41 42.65 -4.76
CA VAL A 407 21.82 41.37 -5.21
C VAL A 407 20.91 41.49 -6.45
N ALA A 408 20.32 42.66 -6.71
CA ALA A 408 19.52 42.91 -7.91
C ALA A 408 20.33 42.92 -9.22
N ALA A 409 21.59 43.34 -9.22
CA ALA A 409 22.41 43.43 -10.43
C ALA A 409 23.00 42.07 -10.86
N VAL A 410 23.21 41.15 -9.91
CA VAL A 410 23.67 39.78 -10.20
C VAL A 410 22.49 38.87 -10.57
N LEU A 411 21.29 39.10 -10.02
CA LEU A 411 20.06 38.40 -10.43
C LEU A 411 19.68 38.64 -11.89
N GLU A 412 20.10 39.74 -12.51
CA GLU A 412 19.94 39.96 -13.96
C GLU A 412 21.01 39.24 -14.80
N GLN A 413 22.19 38.95 -14.25
CA GLN A 413 23.25 38.19 -14.95
C GLN A 413 23.21 36.67 -14.68
N GLY A 414 22.43 36.21 -13.70
CA GLY A 414 22.28 34.81 -13.31
C GLY A 414 21.01 34.12 -13.82
N LYS A 415 20.22 34.75 -14.68
CA LYS A 415 19.29 33.99 -15.52
C LYS A 415 20.15 33.29 -16.56
N GLU A 416 20.34 31.98 -16.40
CA GLU A 416 20.75 31.15 -17.54
C GLU A 416 19.92 31.60 -18.74
N SER A 417 20.58 31.85 -19.89
CA SER A 417 19.85 32.32 -21.05
C SER A 417 18.71 31.36 -21.32
N TYR A 418 17.56 31.87 -21.76
CA TYR A 418 16.43 31.03 -22.14
C TYR A 418 16.87 29.87 -23.05
N GLU A 419 17.90 30.11 -23.87
CA GLU A 419 18.51 29.10 -24.74
C GLU A 419 19.21 27.97 -23.98
N LEU A 420 19.87 28.24 -22.85
CA LEU A 420 20.51 27.21 -22.02
C LEU A 420 19.46 26.40 -21.24
N GLN A 421 18.43 27.08 -20.73
CA GLN A 421 17.28 26.44 -20.08
C GLN A 421 16.48 25.57 -21.06
N GLU A 422 16.30 26.05 -22.30
CA GLU A 422 15.66 25.29 -23.37
C GLU A 422 16.49 24.08 -23.78
N ARG A 423 17.82 24.22 -23.90
CA ARG A 423 18.72 23.10 -24.21
C ARG A 423 18.66 22.03 -23.12
N PHE A 424 18.78 22.43 -21.85
CA PHE A 424 18.70 21.51 -20.72
C PHE A 424 17.35 20.80 -20.65
N LEU A 425 16.24 21.52 -20.82
CA LEU A 425 14.90 20.93 -20.85
C LEU A 425 14.73 19.97 -22.03
N ARG A 426 15.29 20.30 -23.20
CA ARG A 426 15.29 19.45 -24.38
C ARG A 426 16.05 18.15 -24.14
N ASP A 427 17.17 18.21 -23.43
CA ASP A 427 17.99 17.03 -23.11
C ASP A 427 17.26 16.11 -22.10
N VAL A 428 16.68 16.67 -21.04
CA VAL A 428 15.88 15.90 -20.06
C VAL A 428 14.65 15.27 -20.72
N ILE A 429 13.95 16.00 -21.59
CA ILE A 429 12.82 15.45 -22.36
C ILE A 429 13.30 14.37 -23.32
N ALA A 430 14.49 14.52 -23.92
CA ALA A 430 15.08 13.49 -24.78
C ALA A 430 15.39 12.21 -23.99
N ASP A 431 15.87 12.32 -22.75
CA ASP A 431 16.14 11.17 -21.87
C ASP A 431 14.85 10.47 -21.42
N VAL A 432 13.83 11.24 -21.03
CA VAL A 432 12.49 10.69 -20.72
C VAL A 432 11.90 9.96 -21.93
N ASN A 433 11.99 10.58 -23.12
CA ASN A 433 11.54 9.97 -24.37
C ASN A 433 12.38 8.74 -24.76
N TYR A 434 13.68 8.72 -24.43
CA TYR A 434 14.56 7.58 -24.65
C TYR A 434 14.14 6.39 -23.79
N VAL A 435 13.77 6.62 -22.54
CA VAL A 435 13.24 5.59 -21.64
C VAL A 435 11.85 5.13 -22.12
N GLU A 436 10.94 6.05 -22.50
CA GLU A 436 9.65 5.70 -23.15
C GLU A 436 9.88 4.79 -24.36
N PHE A 437 10.83 5.14 -25.21
CA PHE A 437 11.19 4.37 -26.39
C PHE A 437 11.69 2.96 -26.06
N LYS A 438 12.53 2.78 -25.02
CA LYS A 438 13.06 1.47 -24.63
C LYS A 438 12.00 0.52 -24.08
N GLN A 439 10.88 1.04 -23.58
CA GLN A 439 9.76 0.24 -23.09
C GLN A 439 8.71 -0.05 -24.17
N MET A 440 8.86 0.50 -25.39
CA MET A 440 7.93 0.23 -26.48
C MET A 440 8.01 -1.23 -26.93
N THR A 441 6.86 -1.91 -26.90
CA THR A 441 6.76 -3.27 -27.42
C THR A 441 6.87 -3.28 -28.95
N PRO A 442 7.46 -4.31 -29.57
CA PRO A 442 7.61 -4.39 -31.03
C PRO A 442 6.32 -4.12 -31.84
N PRO A 443 5.13 -4.60 -31.45
CA PRO A 443 3.89 -4.31 -32.18
C PRO A 443 3.51 -2.83 -32.22
N VAL A 444 3.92 -2.04 -31.22
CA VAL A 444 3.64 -0.59 -31.17
C VAL A 444 4.64 0.16 -32.04
N MET A 445 5.92 -0.23 -32.02
CA MET A 445 6.94 0.37 -32.90
C MET A 445 6.59 0.14 -34.38
N GLU A 446 6.19 -1.08 -34.73
CA GLU A 446 5.73 -1.42 -36.09
C GLU A 446 4.48 -0.63 -36.48
N ALA A 447 3.54 -0.43 -35.56
CA ALA A 447 2.34 0.34 -35.81
C ALA A 447 2.64 1.82 -36.08
N VAL A 448 3.47 2.43 -35.23
CA VAL A 448 3.93 3.81 -35.42
C VAL A 448 4.63 3.94 -36.77
N GLN A 449 5.53 3.02 -37.10
CA GLN A 449 6.23 3.04 -38.38
C GLN A 449 5.26 2.91 -39.56
N ALA A 450 4.33 1.94 -39.52
CA ALA A 450 3.38 1.70 -40.61
C ALA A 450 2.43 2.89 -40.83
N VAL A 451 1.93 3.50 -39.75
CA VAL A 451 1.02 4.64 -39.82
C VAL A 451 1.73 5.88 -40.37
N LEU A 452 2.93 6.18 -39.86
CA LEU A 452 3.67 7.36 -40.30
C LEU A 452 4.17 7.20 -41.74
N HIS A 453 4.62 6.02 -42.14
CA HIS A 453 5.02 5.74 -43.51
C HIS A 453 3.85 5.87 -44.49
N ALA A 454 2.63 5.49 -44.09
CA ALA A 454 1.45 5.72 -44.91
C ALA A 454 1.13 7.21 -45.13
N PHE A 455 1.46 8.07 -44.16
CA PHE A 455 1.27 9.52 -44.29
C PHE A 455 2.41 10.23 -45.04
N GLU A 456 3.55 9.56 -45.28
CA GLU A 456 4.63 10.10 -46.11
C GLU A 456 4.14 10.29 -47.56
N GLY A 457 4.31 11.49 -48.12
CA GLY A 457 3.81 11.87 -49.44
C GLY A 457 2.47 12.62 -49.46
N LEU A 458 1.84 12.84 -48.30
CA LEU A 458 0.79 13.85 -48.17
C LEU A 458 1.41 15.25 -48.20
N PRO A 459 0.97 16.18 -49.09
CA PRO A 459 1.60 17.50 -49.24
C PRO A 459 1.74 18.31 -47.94
N TYR A 460 0.82 18.12 -46.99
CA TYR A 460 0.84 18.81 -45.69
C TYR A 460 1.71 18.11 -44.64
N PHE A 461 2.03 16.83 -44.81
CA PHE A 461 2.94 16.08 -43.92
C PHE A 461 4.43 16.38 -44.24
N ASP A 462 4.69 17.00 -45.39
CA ASP A 462 6.01 17.51 -45.76
C ASP A 462 6.37 18.78 -44.98
N ASP A 463 5.39 19.52 -44.45
CA ASP A 463 5.59 20.62 -43.52
C ASP A 463 6.18 20.10 -42.19
N PRO A 464 7.37 20.58 -41.76
CA PRO A 464 8.02 20.11 -40.53
C PRO A 464 7.19 20.27 -39.26
N ASN A 465 6.42 21.35 -39.12
CA ASN A 465 5.63 21.64 -37.92
C ASN A 465 4.41 20.72 -37.87
N VAL A 466 3.75 20.51 -39.02
CA VAL A 466 2.66 19.53 -39.14
C VAL A 466 3.19 18.11 -38.87
N ARG A 467 4.35 17.77 -39.42
CA ARG A 467 4.95 16.44 -39.25
C ARG A 467 5.28 16.12 -37.80
N VAL A 468 5.91 17.04 -37.06
CA VAL A 468 6.23 16.85 -35.63
C VAL A 468 4.95 16.67 -34.83
N PHE A 469 3.95 17.50 -35.07
CA PHE A 469 2.69 17.44 -34.35
C PHE A 469 1.90 16.16 -34.62
N VAL A 470 1.76 15.77 -35.90
CA VAL A 470 1.07 14.53 -36.30
C VAL A 470 1.79 13.30 -35.72
N ARG A 471 3.13 13.28 -35.72
CA ARG A 471 3.91 12.21 -35.10
C ARG A 471 3.59 12.05 -33.61
N ALA A 472 3.54 13.16 -32.88
CA ALA A 472 3.24 13.14 -31.45
C ALA A 472 1.83 12.61 -31.17
N VAL A 473 0.82 13.09 -31.90
CA VAL A 473 -0.58 12.65 -31.73
C VAL A 473 -0.79 11.18 -32.11
N VAL A 474 -0.15 10.70 -33.20
CA VAL A 474 -0.21 9.29 -33.62
C VAL A 474 0.41 8.38 -32.57
N VAL A 475 1.58 8.72 -32.05
CA VAL A 475 2.27 7.92 -31.02
C VAL A 475 1.43 7.84 -29.75
N LYS A 476 0.92 8.98 -29.24
CA LYS A 476 0.11 8.97 -28.02
C LYS A 476 -1.24 8.25 -28.22
N THR A 477 -1.85 8.33 -29.41
CA THR A 477 -3.05 7.54 -29.75
C THR A 477 -2.80 6.04 -29.73
N LEU A 478 -1.69 5.56 -30.30
CA LEU A 478 -1.35 4.13 -30.30
C LEU A 478 -0.94 3.62 -28.91
N LEU A 479 -0.31 4.47 -28.09
CA LEU A 479 -0.03 4.17 -26.69
C LEU A 479 -1.30 4.12 -25.83
N PHE A 480 -2.28 4.98 -26.11
CA PHE A 480 -3.61 4.89 -25.51
C PHE A 480 -4.28 3.56 -25.86
N LEU A 481 -4.28 3.15 -27.13
CA LEU A 481 -4.83 1.85 -27.51
C LEU A 481 -4.15 0.72 -26.73
N LYS A 482 -2.81 0.73 -26.63
CA LYS A 482 -2.05 -0.27 -25.88
C LYS A 482 -2.49 -0.29 -24.40
N SER A 483 -2.55 0.87 -23.75
CA SER A 483 -2.88 0.97 -22.32
C SER A 483 -4.31 0.52 -22.00
N ARG A 484 -5.21 0.45 -22.99
CA ARG A 484 -6.58 -0.06 -22.84
C ARG A 484 -6.74 -1.53 -23.17
N MET A 485 -5.66 -2.21 -23.58
CA MET A 485 -5.64 -3.67 -23.80
C MET A 485 -5.15 -4.45 -22.57
N ASP A 486 -4.41 -3.84 -21.65
CA ASP A 486 -3.75 -4.55 -20.55
C ASP A 486 -4.56 -4.65 -19.23
N PRO A 487 -5.21 -3.58 -18.72
CA PRO A 487 -5.83 -3.60 -17.38
C PRO A 487 -7.22 -4.26 -17.36
N SER A 488 -7.60 -4.77 -16.18
CA SER A 488 -8.96 -5.22 -15.83
C SER A 488 -9.62 -4.25 -14.83
N PRO A 489 -10.96 -4.25 -14.69
CA PRO A 489 -11.67 -3.30 -13.81
C PRO A 489 -11.29 -3.40 -12.33
N GLY A 490 -10.74 -4.53 -11.88
CA GLY A 490 -10.24 -4.70 -10.51
C GLY A 490 -8.89 -4.02 -10.25
N VAL A 491 -8.14 -3.70 -11.31
CA VAL A 491 -6.85 -3.00 -11.26
C VAL A 491 -7.04 -1.52 -11.58
N ASP A 492 -7.87 -1.21 -12.58
CA ASP A 492 -8.20 0.16 -12.97
C ASP A 492 -9.73 0.32 -13.16
N PRO A 493 -10.44 0.96 -12.22
CA PRO A 493 -11.88 1.19 -12.34
C PRO A 493 -12.28 2.08 -13.53
N THR A 494 -11.35 2.87 -14.08
CA THR A 494 -11.63 3.82 -15.17
C THR A 494 -11.90 3.12 -16.50
N VAL A 495 -11.39 1.90 -16.69
CA VAL A 495 -11.62 1.08 -17.90
C VAL A 495 -12.87 0.21 -17.84
N SER A 496 -13.66 0.31 -16.75
CA SER A 496 -14.86 -0.51 -16.53
C SER A 496 -15.86 -0.49 -17.69
N TYR A 497 -15.97 0.62 -18.42
CA TYR A 497 -16.85 0.76 -19.58
C TYR A 497 -16.47 -0.17 -20.76
N LEU A 498 -15.26 -0.75 -20.77
CA LEU A 498 -14.83 -1.74 -21.76
C LEU A 498 -15.30 -3.18 -21.40
N PHE A 499 -15.78 -3.41 -20.18
CA PHE A 499 -16.14 -4.73 -19.64
C PHE A 499 -17.65 -4.81 -19.35
N ILE A 500 -18.44 -4.99 -20.40
CA ILE A 500 -19.91 -4.95 -20.36
C ILE A 500 -20.46 -6.35 -20.11
N ARG A 501 -21.35 -6.51 -19.13
CA ARG A 501 -22.00 -7.80 -18.83
C ARG A 501 -23.23 -8.04 -19.71
N GLU A 502 -23.61 -9.31 -19.87
CA GLU A 502 -24.82 -9.67 -20.60
C GLU A 502 -26.06 -9.02 -19.95
N GLY A 503 -26.83 -8.25 -20.73
CA GLY A 503 -28.00 -7.51 -20.25
C GLY A 503 -27.73 -6.07 -19.78
N GLU A 504 -26.47 -5.64 -19.66
CA GLU A 504 -26.13 -4.24 -19.37
C GLU A 504 -26.25 -3.36 -20.63
N PRO A 505 -26.62 -2.07 -20.47
CA PRO A 505 -26.69 -1.16 -21.62
C PRO A 505 -25.30 -0.91 -22.20
N ASN A 506 -25.21 -0.86 -23.54
CA ASN A 506 -23.98 -0.50 -24.22
C ASN A 506 -23.53 0.92 -23.81
N PRO A 507 -22.23 1.12 -23.52
CA PRO A 507 -21.68 2.43 -23.21
C PRO A 507 -21.85 3.40 -24.38
N LEU A 508 -21.99 4.67 -24.03
CA LEU A 508 -22.00 5.78 -24.96
C LEU A 508 -20.57 6.17 -25.35
N GLU A 509 -20.42 6.77 -26.53
CA GLU A 509 -19.18 7.32 -27.08
C GLU A 509 -18.44 8.25 -26.11
N LYS A 510 -19.19 9.05 -25.34
CA LYS A 510 -18.66 9.99 -24.33
C LYS A 510 -17.75 9.33 -23.28
N PHE A 511 -17.90 8.03 -23.02
CA PHE A 511 -17.04 7.33 -22.05
C PHE A 511 -15.64 7.12 -22.62
N LEU A 512 -15.54 6.68 -23.89
CA LEU A 512 -14.26 6.57 -24.59
C LEU A 512 -13.63 7.96 -24.80
N GLN A 513 -14.44 8.96 -25.13
CA GLN A 513 -13.99 10.34 -25.27
C GLN A 513 -13.38 10.89 -23.99
N ARG A 514 -14.06 10.76 -22.84
CA ARG A 514 -13.54 11.24 -21.55
C ARG A 514 -12.26 10.51 -21.15
N ASP A 515 -12.19 9.22 -21.39
CA ASP A 515 -11.01 8.41 -21.08
C ASP A 515 -9.80 8.83 -21.93
N PHE A 516 -10.01 8.99 -23.24
CA PHE A 516 -8.96 9.47 -24.15
C PHE A 516 -8.50 10.89 -23.81
N MET A 517 -9.42 11.81 -23.51
CA MET A 517 -9.11 13.16 -23.04
C MET A 517 -8.25 13.15 -21.77
N SER A 518 -8.64 12.33 -20.78
CA SER A 518 -7.94 12.23 -19.50
C SER A 518 -6.52 11.71 -19.70
N PHE A 519 -6.36 10.69 -20.55
CA PHE A 519 -5.04 10.16 -20.93
C PHE A 519 -4.16 11.23 -21.58
N LEU A 520 -4.70 12.02 -22.52
CA LEU A 520 -3.94 13.05 -23.22
C LEU A 520 -3.54 14.22 -22.32
N GLN A 521 -4.41 14.67 -21.41
CA GLN A 521 -4.11 15.76 -20.47
C GLN A 521 -2.93 15.45 -19.54
N THR A 522 -2.70 14.17 -19.25
CA THR A 522 -1.54 13.73 -18.46
C THR A 522 -0.22 13.68 -19.22
N SER A 523 -0.24 13.91 -20.55
CA SER A 523 0.91 13.73 -21.45
C SER A 523 1.53 15.04 -21.99
N MET A 524 1.14 16.21 -21.45
CA MET A 524 1.62 17.54 -21.86
C MET A 524 1.44 17.86 -23.36
N LEU A 525 0.50 17.19 -24.04
CA LEU A 525 0.27 17.32 -25.48
C LEU A 525 -0.77 18.42 -25.80
N GLY A 526 -0.33 19.68 -25.81
CA GLY A 526 -1.12 20.84 -26.27
C GLY A 526 -2.41 21.14 -25.47
N SER A 527 -3.12 22.21 -25.85
CA SER A 527 -4.46 22.48 -25.32
C SER A 527 -5.44 21.48 -25.94
N VAL A 528 -6.10 20.69 -25.09
CA VAL A 528 -7.12 19.72 -25.50
C VAL A 528 -8.48 20.25 -25.04
N ASP A 529 -9.29 20.74 -25.98
CA ASP A 529 -10.62 21.32 -25.72
C ASP A 529 -11.75 20.48 -26.33
N GLU A 530 -12.86 20.35 -25.59
CA GLU A 530 -14.16 19.97 -26.16
C GLU A 530 -14.79 21.21 -26.80
N VAL A 531 -14.68 21.36 -28.12
CA VAL A 531 -15.18 22.57 -28.81
C VAL A 531 -16.58 22.36 -29.36
N ARG A 532 -17.56 23.12 -28.83
CA ARG A 532 -18.87 23.28 -29.46
C ARG A 532 -18.82 24.34 -30.55
N GLY A 533 -19.18 23.96 -31.79
CA GLY A 533 -19.58 24.90 -32.84
C GLY A 533 -18.48 25.41 -33.77
N ILE A 534 -17.83 24.51 -34.52
CA ILE A 534 -17.00 24.89 -35.69
C ILE A 534 -17.57 24.24 -36.95
N ALA A 535 -17.88 25.05 -37.98
CA ALA A 535 -18.33 24.63 -39.31
C ALA A 535 -19.52 23.64 -39.35
N ALA A 536 -20.56 23.89 -38.54
CA ALA A 536 -21.83 23.15 -38.50
C ALA A 536 -21.77 21.68 -37.97
N GLY A 537 -20.69 21.26 -37.31
CA GLY A 537 -20.57 19.96 -36.63
C GLY A 537 -19.87 20.02 -35.25
N ARG A 538 -19.98 18.94 -34.45
CA ARG A 538 -19.28 18.72 -33.17
C ARG A 538 -18.02 17.88 -33.40
N ALA A 539 -16.85 18.33 -32.96
CA ALA A 539 -15.62 17.53 -32.95
C ALA A 539 -15.37 17.02 -31.53
N ASP A 540 -15.04 15.73 -31.37
CA ASP A 540 -14.98 15.10 -30.04
C ASP A 540 -13.70 15.42 -29.28
N VAL A 541 -12.54 15.46 -29.95
CA VAL A 541 -11.26 15.87 -29.37
C VAL A 541 -10.46 16.69 -30.40
N MET A 542 -10.07 17.92 -30.04
CA MET A 542 -9.25 18.79 -30.87
C MET A 542 -7.90 19.05 -30.21
N HIS A 543 -6.82 18.82 -30.96
CA HIS A 543 -5.46 19.18 -30.56
C HIS A 543 -5.05 20.48 -31.25
N TYR A 544 -4.49 21.44 -30.50
CA TYR A 544 -4.01 22.71 -31.03
C TYR A 544 -2.49 22.86 -30.85
N PHE A 545 -1.77 23.23 -31.93
CA PHE A 545 -0.35 23.56 -31.90
C PHE A 545 -0.01 24.59 -32.98
N GLU A 546 0.48 25.78 -32.59
CA GLU A 546 0.94 26.85 -33.51
C GLU A 546 -0.04 27.19 -34.66
N GLY A 547 -1.35 27.21 -34.40
CA GLY A 547 -2.38 27.47 -35.41
C GLY A 547 -2.81 26.26 -36.23
N ILE A 548 -2.10 25.13 -36.11
CA ILE A 548 -2.50 23.83 -36.64
C ILE A 548 -3.52 23.23 -35.68
N ARG A 549 -4.61 22.69 -36.24
CA ARG A 549 -5.57 21.90 -35.44
C ARG A 549 -5.69 20.50 -36.01
N PHE A 550 -5.63 19.52 -35.14
CA PHE A 550 -5.70 18.11 -35.50
C PHE A 550 -6.88 17.48 -34.78
N VAL A 551 -7.75 16.81 -35.54
CA VAL A 551 -9.04 16.32 -35.04
C VAL A 551 -8.98 14.83 -34.81
N THR A 552 -9.43 14.41 -33.62
CA THR A 552 -9.82 13.03 -33.36
C THR A 552 -11.33 12.97 -33.21
N GLU A 553 -11.99 12.34 -34.18
CA GLU A 553 -13.41 12.00 -34.11
C GLU A 553 -13.55 10.68 -33.36
N ILE A 554 -14.48 10.61 -32.41
CA ILE A 554 -14.71 9.42 -31.61
C ILE A 554 -16.08 8.87 -31.99
N LYS A 555 -16.23 7.57 -32.17
CA LYS A 555 -17.51 6.94 -32.51
C LYS A 555 -17.72 5.66 -31.73
N ARG A 556 -18.95 5.17 -31.67
CA ARG A 556 -19.25 3.79 -31.24
C ARG A 556 -19.88 3.00 -32.38
N GLU A 557 -19.52 1.73 -32.51
CA GLU A 557 -20.06 0.82 -33.52
C GLU A 557 -20.54 -0.48 -32.86
N GLU A 558 -21.77 -0.88 -33.15
CA GLU A 558 -22.48 -1.98 -32.48
C GLU A 558 -22.75 -3.18 -33.40
N LYS A 559 -22.68 -2.97 -34.73
CA LYS A 559 -23.09 -3.94 -35.74
C LYS A 559 -21.92 -4.43 -36.59
N ASP A 560 -21.13 -3.52 -37.15
CA ASP A 560 -20.03 -3.86 -38.06
C ASP A 560 -18.83 -2.91 -37.89
N ALA A 561 -17.86 -3.31 -37.06
CA ALA A 561 -16.59 -2.58 -36.90
C ALA A 561 -15.53 -3.01 -37.92
N SER A 562 -15.97 -3.57 -39.06
CA SER A 562 -15.10 -3.69 -40.23
C SER A 562 -14.68 -2.32 -40.68
N PHE A 563 -13.47 -2.31 -41.16
CA PHE A 563 -12.64 -1.15 -41.34
C PHE A 563 -13.14 -0.38 -42.59
N GLU A 564 -13.62 -1.13 -43.59
CA GLU A 564 -14.37 -0.69 -44.76
C GLU A 564 -15.70 -0.01 -44.35
N ASN A 565 -16.46 -0.63 -43.43
CA ASN A 565 -17.71 -0.06 -42.96
C ASN A 565 -17.49 1.23 -42.17
N LEU A 566 -16.47 1.28 -41.30
CA LEU A 566 -16.16 2.47 -40.51
C LEU A 566 -15.78 3.67 -41.41
N ILE A 567 -15.00 3.43 -42.46
CA ILE A 567 -14.66 4.46 -43.45
C ILE A 567 -15.90 4.89 -44.25
N ALA A 568 -16.75 3.95 -44.68
CA ALA A 568 -17.96 4.27 -45.41
C ALA A 568 -18.99 5.04 -44.57
N SER A 569 -19.13 4.68 -43.29
CA SER A 569 -20.15 5.20 -42.36
C SER A 569 -19.75 6.51 -41.69
N TYR A 570 -18.45 6.66 -41.36
CA TYR A 570 -17.95 7.78 -40.54
C TYR A 570 -16.80 8.55 -41.20
N GLY A 571 -16.26 8.05 -42.32
CA GLY A 571 -15.16 8.70 -43.03
C GLY A 571 -15.54 10.11 -43.50
N ALA A 572 -16.75 10.31 -44.02
CA ALA A 572 -17.21 11.64 -44.43
C ALA A 572 -17.27 12.64 -43.25
N GLN A 573 -17.65 12.20 -42.04
CA GLN A 573 -17.71 13.07 -40.84
C GLN A 573 -16.33 13.46 -40.33
N THR A 574 -15.39 12.52 -40.32
CA THR A 574 -13.98 12.76 -39.97
C THR A 574 -13.32 13.75 -40.93
N THR A 575 -13.83 13.82 -42.17
CA THR A 575 -13.24 14.60 -43.25
C THR A 575 -13.83 16.02 -43.41
N LEU A 576 -14.98 16.30 -42.81
CA LEU A 576 -15.66 17.61 -42.93
C LEU A 576 -14.89 18.76 -42.25
N TYR A 577 -14.12 18.48 -41.19
CA TYR A 577 -13.29 19.48 -40.50
C TYR A 577 -12.00 19.85 -41.26
N GLN A 578 -11.60 19.02 -42.21
CA GLN A 578 -10.37 19.17 -43.00
C GLN A 578 -10.52 20.16 -44.17
N ASN A 579 -11.70 20.78 -44.34
CA ASN A 579 -11.91 21.82 -45.35
C ASN A 579 -11.33 23.20 -44.93
N THR A 580 -10.93 23.38 -43.66
CA THR A 580 -10.38 24.65 -43.14
C THR A 580 -9.03 24.49 -42.45
N ASN A 581 -8.41 23.31 -42.56
CA ASN A 581 -7.21 22.91 -41.80
C ASN A 581 -6.52 21.67 -42.40
N ILE A 582 -5.44 21.16 -41.78
CA ILE A 582 -4.66 20.04 -42.32
C ILE A 582 -5.52 18.79 -42.65
N PRO A 583 -5.35 18.17 -43.84
CA PRO A 583 -6.15 17.01 -44.29
C PRO A 583 -5.70 15.68 -43.69
N ILE A 584 -5.41 15.67 -42.38
CA ILE A 584 -5.02 14.48 -41.61
C ILE A 584 -5.86 14.44 -40.33
N GLY A 585 -6.41 13.26 -39.99
CA GLY A 585 -7.26 13.10 -38.80
C GLY A 585 -7.30 11.67 -38.27
N ILE A 586 -7.90 11.50 -37.10
CA ILE A 586 -8.09 10.20 -36.45
C ILE A 586 -9.58 9.92 -36.30
N LEU A 587 -9.98 8.69 -36.63
CA LEU A 587 -11.28 8.13 -36.28
C LEU A 587 -11.06 7.05 -35.22
N MET A 588 -11.41 7.33 -33.98
CA MET A 588 -11.33 6.38 -32.87
C MET A 588 -12.70 5.76 -32.60
N VAL A 589 -12.78 4.44 -32.56
CA VAL A 589 -14.06 3.72 -32.49
C VAL A 589 -14.10 2.81 -31.28
N LEU A 590 -15.11 2.97 -30.44
CA LEU A 590 -15.48 2.00 -29.42
C LEU A 590 -16.14 0.80 -30.12
N ASP A 591 -15.41 -0.30 -30.22
CA ASP A 591 -15.83 -1.51 -30.93
C ASP A 591 -16.64 -2.42 -30.01
N LEU A 592 -17.98 -2.31 -30.10
CA LEU A 592 -18.93 -3.15 -29.39
C LEU A 592 -19.30 -4.41 -30.17
N THR A 593 -18.64 -4.69 -31.30
CA THR A 593 -18.90 -5.89 -32.12
C THR A 593 -18.12 -7.11 -31.65
N THR A 594 -17.23 -6.96 -30.66
CA THR A 594 -16.51 -8.06 -30.01
C THR A 594 -17.52 -9.01 -29.34
N ARG A 595 -17.77 -10.19 -29.95
CA ARG A 595 -18.80 -11.15 -29.49
C ARG A 595 -18.27 -12.21 -28.50
N ASP A 596 -16.97 -12.50 -28.53
CA ASP A 596 -16.37 -13.59 -27.74
C ASP A 596 -15.46 -13.11 -26.59
N GLY A 597 -15.44 -11.81 -26.30
CA GLY A 597 -14.62 -11.22 -25.22
C GLY A 597 -13.11 -11.17 -25.49
N LEU A 598 -12.65 -11.78 -26.59
CA LEU A 598 -11.26 -11.78 -27.01
C LEU A 598 -10.96 -10.50 -27.79
N SER A 599 -10.20 -9.60 -27.18
CA SER A 599 -9.58 -8.48 -27.89
C SER A 599 -8.60 -9.05 -28.93
N GLY A 600 -8.79 -8.73 -30.21
CA GLY A 600 -7.87 -9.13 -31.28
C GLY A 600 -6.43 -8.67 -31.01
N HIS A 601 -5.47 -9.19 -31.79
CA HIS A 601 -4.07 -8.75 -31.67
C HIS A 601 -3.94 -7.24 -31.96
N PHE A 602 -3.02 -6.53 -31.30
CA PHE A 602 -2.83 -5.07 -31.45
C PHE A 602 -2.80 -4.61 -32.93
N ARG A 603 -2.13 -5.39 -33.80
CA ARG A 603 -2.03 -5.15 -35.25
C ARG A 603 -3.36 -5.14 -36.02
N THR A 604 -4.44 -5.69 -35.47
CA THR A 604 -5.76 -5.74 -36.12
C THR A 604 -6.67 -4.59 -35.72
N LEU A 605 -6.17 -3.69 -34.86
CA LEU A 605 -6.97 -2.64 -34.22
C LEU A 605 -6.70 -1.24 -34.77
N TYR A 606 -5.77 -1.07 -35.71
CA TYR A 606 -5.57 0.20 -36.39
C TYR A 606 -5.40 -0.01 -37.91
N ARG A 607 -5.78 1.00 -38.69
CA ARG A 607 -5.51 1.07 -40.13
C ARG A 607 -5.44 2.51 -40.60
N THR A 608 -4.53 2.78 -41.53
CA THR A 608 -4.41 4.09 -42.19
C THR A 608 -5.00 4.02 -43.59
N GLU A 609 -5.82 5.00 -43.95
CA GLU A 609 -6.34 5.21 -45.31
C GLU A 609 -5.79 6.52 -45.86
N VAL A 610 -5.29 6.49 -47.10
CA VAL A 610 -4.79 7.68 -47.81
C VAL A 610 -5.34 7.73 -49.22
N GLY A 611 -5.88 8.88 -49.60
CA GLY A 611 -6.43 9.09 -50.95
C GLY A 611 -7.38 10.27 -51.05
N ASP A 612 -8.05 10.42 -52.20
CA ASP A 612 -9.13 11.39 -52.37
C ASP A 612 -10.44 10.86 -51.78
N LEU A 613 -10.48 10.79 -50.44
CA LEU A 613 -11.57 10.15 -49.68
C LEU A 613 -12.94 10.82 -49.88
N LEU A 614 -12.97 12.10 -50.30
CA LEU A 614 -14.20 12.84 -50.60
C LEU A 614 -14.43 13.04 -52.11
N ARG A 615 -13.58 12.49 -52.97
CA ARG A 615 -13.66 12.64 -54.43
C ARG A 615 -13.73 14.10 -54.88
N ASN A 616 -12.99 14.99 -54.20
CA ASN A 616 -12.97 16.42 -54.47
C ASN A 616 -11.58 16.94 -54.87
N GLY A 617 -10.69 16.03 -55.29
CA GLY A 617 -9.35 16.33 -55.78
C GLY A 617 -8.32 16.59 -54.69
N THR A 618 -8.67 16.46 -53.40
CA THR A 618 -7.74 16.65 -52.28
C THR A 618 -7.39 15.32 -51.64
N THR A 619 -6.10 14.96 -51.63
CA THR A 619 -5.59 13.78 -50.94
C THR A 619 -5.59 13.98 -49.43
N ARG A 620 -6.11 13.00 -48.68
CA ARG A 620 -6.30 13.06 -47.23
C ARG A 620 -5.81 11.79 -46.57
N GLY A 621 -5.41 11.91 -45.30
CA GLY A 621 -5.03 10.80 -44.45
C GLY A 621 -5.99 10.63 -43.27
N VAL A 622 -6.44 9.40 -43.02
CA VAL A 622 -7.23 9.05 -41.83
C VAL A 622 -6.64 7.83 -41.16
N LEU A 623 -6.30 7.95 -39.88
CA LEU A 623 -5.96 6.81 -39.03
C LEU A 623 -7.24 6.35 -38.31
N VAL A 624 -7.68 5.13 -38.59
CA VAL A 624 -8.78 4.48 -37.88
C VAL A 624 -8.22 3.62 -36.76
N VAL A 625 -8.71 3.80 -35.54
CA VAL A 625 -8.29 3.04 -34.34
C VAL A 625 -9.53 2.44 -33.67
N LYS A 626 -9.51 1.15 -33.40
CA LYS A 626 -10.59 0.41 -32.73
C LYS A 626 -10.19 0.07 -31.31
N VAL A 627 -10.99 0.50 -30.35
CA VAL A 627 -10.84 0.17 -28.93
C VAL A 627 -11.85 -0.92 -28.57
N PRO A 628 -11.41 -2.17 -28.33
CA PRO A 628 -12.33 -3.29 -28.08
C PRO A 628 -13.10 -3.09 -26.78
N ALA A 629 -14.42 -3.13 -26.85
CA ALA A 629 -15.32 -3.24 -25.70
C ALA A 629 -15.87 -4.67 -25.56
N ARG A 630 -16.75 -4.90 -24.57
CA ARG A 630 -17.26 -6.25 -24.21
C ARG A 630 -16.14 -7.25 -23.90
N ARG A 631 -15.03 -6.75 -23.35
CA ARG A 631 -13.88 -7.56 -22.95
C ARG A 631 -14.27 -8.44 -21.77
N VAL A 632 -13.74 -9.66 -21.75
CA VAL A 632 -13.93 -10.59 -20.63
C VAL A 632 -12.62 -10.67 -19.86
N ASP A 633 -12.69 -10.64 -18.53
CA ASP A 633 -11.52 -10.82 -17.68
C ASP A 633 -10.84 -12.17 -17.96
N PRO A 634 -9.50 -12.25 -18.06
CA PRO A 634 -8.78 -13.51 -18.32
C PRO A 634 -9.14 -14.66 -17.38
N SER A 635 -9.46 -14.36 -16.11
CA SER A 635 -9.89 -15.35 -15.11
C SER A 635 -11.26 -15.96 -15.46
N THR A 636 -12.21 -15.13 -15.91
CA THR A 636 -13.54 -15.53 -16.36
C THR A 636 -13.47 -16.31 -17.68
N ALA A 637 -12.64 -15.87 -18.64
CA ALA A 637 -12.42 -16.57 -19.90
C ALA A 637 -11.84 -17.99 -19.68
N THR A 638 -10.95 -18.14 -18.71
CA THR A 638 -10.37 -19.44 -18.32
C THR A 638 -11.42 -20.36 -17.70
N ALA A 639 -12.27 -19.85 -16.80
CA ALA A 639 -13.36 -20.61 -16.20
C ALA A 639 -14.39 -21.08 -17.24
N GLU A 640 -14.73 -20.24 -18.21
CA GLU A 640 -15.64 -20.60 -19.30
C GLU A 640 -15.03 -21.62 -20.27
N ALA A 641 -13.74 -21.51 -20.60
CA ALA A 641 -13.04 -22.48 -21.43
C ALA A 641 -13.04 -23.87 -20.78
N VAL A 642 -12.77 -23.95 -19.47
CA VAL A 642 -12.85 -25.20 -18.69
C VAL A 642 -14.28 -25.76 -18.72
N ARG A 643 -15.30 -24.91 -18.61
CA ARG A 643 -16.72 -25.29 -18.65
C ARG A 643 -17.19 -25.75 -20.04
N ARG A 644 -16.63 -25.22 -21.13
CA ARG A 644 -16.88 -25.71 -22.50
C ARG A 644 -16.23 -27.08 -22.73
N ILE A 645 -15.00 -27.27 -22.26
CA ILE A 645 -14.29 -28.56 -22.36
C ILE A 645 -15.04 -29.66 -21.58
N SER A 646 -15.57 -29.35 -20.40
CA SER A 646 -16.36 -30.30 -19.61
C SER A 646 -17.70 -30.65 -20.27
N LYS A 647 -18.42 -29.66 -20.84
CA LYS A 647 -19.64 -29.91 -21.63
C LYS A 647 -19.35 -30.75 -22.89
N ALA A 648 -18.28 -30.47 -23.63
CA ALA A 648 -17.91 -31.24 -24.82
C ALA A 648 -17.55 -32.70 -24.49
N ARG A 649 -16.82 -32.94 -23.38
CA ARG A 649 -16.55 -34.31 -22.89
C ARG A 649 -17.83 -35.04 -22.49
N THR A 650 -18.80 -34.33 -21.93
CA THR A 650 -20.08 -34.91 -21.51
C THR A 650 -20.97 -35.26 -22.71
N ALA A 651 -20.96 -34.42 -23.75
CA ALA A 651 -21.67 -34.67 -25.01
C ALA A 651 -21.05 -35.83 -25.82
N ALA A 652 -19.71 -35.90 -25.91
CA ALA A 652 -19.01 -37.01 -26.57
C ALA A 652 -19.28 -38.37 -25.89
N ARG A 653 -19.43 -38.36 -24.56
CA ARG A 653 -19.75 -39.55 -23.76
C ARG A 653 -21.21 -40.02 -23.92
N ARG A 654 -22.13 -39.11 -24.30
CA ARG A 654 -23.53 -39.44 -24.65
C ARG A 654 -23.70 -39.92 -26.09
N ALA A 655 -22.80 -39.57 -27.00
CA ALA A 655 -22.91 -39.91 -28.43
C ALA A 655 -22.23 -41.24 -28.84
N GLY A 656 -21.73 -42.04 -27.89
CA GLY A 656 -21.27 -43.41 -28.14
C GLY A 656 -20.06 -43.57 -29.08
N LYS A 657 -19.32 -42.51 -29.42
CA LYS A 657 -18.07 -42.60 -30.19
C LYS A 657 -16.85 -42.62 -29.25
N PRO A 658 -15.85 -43.50 -29.46
CA PRO A 658 -14.67 -43.53 -28.61
C PRO A 658 -13.88 -42.24 -28.78
N ALA A 659 -13.52 -41.62 -27.66
CA ALA A 659 -12.79 -40.37 -27.62
C ALA A 659 -11.43 -40.51 -28.30
N ALA A 660 -11.20 -39.74 -29.37
CA ALA A 660 -9.86 -39.50 -29.86
C ALA A 660 -9.04 -38.82 -28.75
N LYS A 661 -7.87 -39.39 -28.42
CA LYS A 661 -6.95 -38.86 -27.41
C LYS A 661 -6.40 -37.51 -27.89
N ALA A 662 -7.08 -36.42 -27.54
CA ALA A 662 -6.48 -35.09 -27.56
C ALA A 662 -5.59 -34.95 -26.30
N LYS A 663 -4.28 -34.77 -26.50
CA LYS A 663 -3.33 -34.45 -25.44
C LYS A 663 -3.78 -33.17 -24.73
N VAL A 664 -4.00 -33.26 -23.42
CA VAL A 664 -4.07 -32.10 -22.53
C VAL A 664 -2.70 -31.41 -22.57
N PRO A 665 -2.60 -30.08 -22.75
CA PRO A 665 -1.36 -29.38 -22.47
C PRO A 665 -1.15 -29.48 -20.96
N ARG A 666 -0.16 -30.28 -20.53
CA ARG A 666 0.30 -30.23 -19.14
C ARG A 666 0.71 -28.79 -18.88
N SER A 667 0.12 -28.20 -17.84
CA SER A 667 0.63 -26.98 -17.24
C SER A 667 2.12 -27.13 -17.04
N GLY A 668 2.89 -26.24 -17.67
CA GLY A 668 4.31 -26.13 -17.43
C GLY A 668 4.52 -25.80 -15.95
N LYS A 669 4.92 -26.79 -15.17
CA LYS A 669 5.85 -26.55 -14.07
C LYS A 669 7.05 -25.84 -14.70
N ALA A 670 7.28 -24.59 -14.30
CA ALA A 670 8.56 -23.94 -14.55
C ALA A 670 9.66 -24.87 -14.05
N MET A 671 10.48 -25.35 -14.97
CA MET A 671 11.77 -25.93 -14.64
C MET A 671 12.60 -24.82 -13.99
N MET A 672 12.90 -24.97 -12.70
CA MET A 672 14.15 -24.43 -12.19
C MET A 672 15.27 -25.09 -12.98
N ALA A 673 15.99 -24.30 -13.77
CA ALA A 673 17.30 -24.67 -14.26
C ALA A 673 18.26 -24.67 -13.06
N VAL A 674 18.36 -25.81 -12.39
CA VAL A 674 19.51 -26.11 -11.53
C VAL A 674 20.68 -26.37 -12.47
N ALA A 675 21.66 -25.46 -12.46
CA ALA A 675 22.97 -25.69 -13.06
C ALA A 675 23.61 -26.91 -12.38
N THR A 676 23.59 -28.05 -13.07
CA THR A 676 24.30 -29.25 -12.65
C THR A 676 25.73 -29.20 -13.19
N ARG A 677 26.68 -29.22 -12.26
CA ARG A 677 28.12 -29.40 -12.49
C ARG A 677 28.40 -30.61 -13.40
N PRO A 678 29.43 -30.56 -14.25
CA PRO A 678 29.86 -31.73 -15.01
C PRO A 678 30.51 -32.75 -14.07
N THR A 679 30.04 -34.00 -14.11
CA THR A 679 30.67 -35.15 -13.43
C THR A 679 31.72 -35.75 -14.37
N PRO A 680 32.92 -36.11 -13.88
CA PRO A 680 33.99 -36.62 -14.71
C PRO A 680 33.84 -38.13 -14.99
N THR A 681 34.27 -38.51 -16.18
CA THR A 681 34.42 -39.86 -16.68
C THR A 681 35.43 -40.67 -15.86
N ARG A 682 34.98 -41.80 -15.31
CA ARG A 682 35.82 -42.83 -14.68
C ARG A 682 36.55 -43.64 -15.76
N GLY A 683 37.83 -43.32 -15.98
CA GLY A 683 38.80 -44.17 -16.68
C GLY A 683 39.64 -44.95 -15.68
N ARG A 684 39.66 -46.28 -15.81
CA ARG A 684 40.50 -47.23 -15.05
C ARG A 684 42.00 -47.00 -15.26
N ARG A 685 42.81 -47.09 -14.18
CA ARG A 685 44.14 -47.76 -14.09
C ARG A 685 44.56 -47.78 -12.61
N LYS A 686 44.61 -48.97 -12.01
CA LYS A 686 45.79 -49.82 -11.71
C LYS A 686 46.78 -49.21 -10.70
N VAL A 687 46.93 -49.96 -9.62
CA VAL A 687 47.81 -49.88 -8.45
C VAL A 687 49.29 -50.05 -8.86
N ASP A 688 50.20 -49.21 -8.36
CA ASP A 688 51.33 -49.60 -7.47
C ASP A 688 52.18 -48.39 -7.01
N PRO A 689 52.96 -48.51 -5.91
CA PRO A 689 53.49 -47.42 -5.07
C PRO A 689 55.01 -47.22 -5.16
N THR A 690 55.50 -46.01 -4.82
CA THR A 690 56.89 -45.67 -4.39
C THR A 690 56.97 -44.14 -4.19
N SER A 691 57.10 -43.61 -2.96
CA SER A 691 58.33 -43.34 -2.18
C SER A 691 58.91 -41.92 -2.39
N ASN A 692 59.27 -41.27 -1.27
CA ASN A 692 60.26 -40.20 -1.09
C ASN A 692 59.97 -38.83 -1.73
N GLU A 693 60.43 -37.69 -1.24
CA GLU A 693 61.13 -37.18 -0.04
C GLU A 693 61.12 -35.64 -0.22
N ASP A 694 61.25 -34.89 0.88
CA ASP A 694 61.91 -33.58 1.01
C ASP A 694 61.63 -32.45 -0.01
N THR A 695 60.90 -31.41 0.41
CA THR A 695 61.46 -30.13 0.94
C THR A 695 60.35 -29.14 1.25
#